data_AF-A0A2T5NNP6-F1
#
_entry.id   AF-A0A2T5NNP6-F1
#
_cell.length_a   1.000
_cell.length_b   1.000
_cell.length_c   1.000
_cell.angle_alpha   90.00
_cell.angle_beta   90.00
_cell.angle_gamma   90.00
#
_symmetry.space_group_name_H-M   'P 1'
#
loop_
_entity.id
_entity.type
_entity.pdbx_description
1 polymer ?
#
loop_
_entity_poly.entity_id
_entity_poly.type
_entity_poly.pdbx_seq_one_letter_code
_entity_poly.pdbx_strand_id
1 'polypeptide(L)'
;MGDVQIETVAQLQAHLKQLLSLDDDSFTATGTQTICFVDMPVKKLLALFKDRQGPLGWEKVGMEWAYSNKERNVSFYIRGVGSNSLLISTVMTLHNKYLTRFGGGVVDENINEQQLRYLNAYGCILNQADYIDGVSPEGEALVKLGLICTVYFRNGGQRDVGYKVLGCFDRFVEQFGEYLQGQFHSLSGRSFTSLRKDSIVKAKEKLRELVDKGAMFSWILQSEKTAEVAASYSISALTSNAESDSYGAMSCVKIMLPWQLLEDEDGEQRFKDWACYLCENLDVEHGYAGLACNLPYDYHQFQPYEFQMAQRYSGLMVDSFALIDGGNLSEHIKGVNWLTLLGPRYIEQLGGMAALKQQLQLPDVSVQETDNGRLMVQAGVLPDVGAQEDGHPPAYVAVNRVLKSIRVPNPDQLHSCMDDAEGFTKANTLAWYARFDDATPVASLSPSAPAGELWRKAGQASPIPSDQMMRDAQAPSHKQAYARIAKQVDFIEGVTPEGQVLVRLGLMCTVYFRNGGQRDMGYKVLGCFDRFVEQFGPHLKGQFHDFSGRGFTSLRKASITKAKEKLSGLVDDGAMFFWILQSEKNGELPAEYAIKAMTCNIDHDSEWLSYLKITLPWQLLEEPDGEQQFKDWVRYLCETLDVDQGYAGLACNLPYDYHQFQPYEFQMAQRYSGLMVDSASYLDKAALEDGIKGVNWLTLLGPRYIEQLGGMAVLKQQLQLPDVSVQETDNGRLMIQAGVLPDVGAQEDGHPPAYVAVNRVLKRVRVPHPDQLHTCMDDAEGFTKANTLAWYARFDDATPVLSPPSPAPAGA
;
A
#
# COMPACT_ATOMS: atom_id res chain seq x y z
N MET A 1 36.40 -5.84 -37.93
CA MET A 1 35.13 -6.48 -38.33
C MET A 1 34.19 -5.35 -38.67
N GLY A 2 33.65 -5.36 -39.89
CA GLY A 2 32.96 -4.20 -40.50
C GLY A 2 31.73 -3.74 -39.73
N ASP A 3 31.40 -2.46 -39.90
CA ASP A 3 30.22 -1.76 -39.40
C ASP A 3 28.95 -2.46 -39.87
N VAL A 4 28.43 -3.38 -39.05
CA VAL A 4 27.12 -3.97 -39.27
C VAL A 4 26.24 -3.57 -38.11
N GLN A 5 25.37 -2.59 -38.37
CA GLN A 5 24.28 -2.21 -37.47
C GLN A 5 23.21 -3.32 -37.56
N ILE A 6 22.89 -3.93 -36.40
CA ILE A 6 21.90 -5.01 -36.32
C ILE A 6 20.54 -4.38 -36.03
N GLU A 7 19.67 -4.35 -37.03
CA GLU A 7 18.36 -3.69 -36.96
C GLU A 7 17.19 -4.69 -36.95
N THR A 8 17.46 -5.95 -37.31
CA THR A 8 16.44 -7.00 -37.44
C THR A 8 16.87 -8.30 -36.77
N VAL A 9 15.87 -9.09 -36.35
CA VAL A 9 16.07 -10.42 -35.74
C VAL A 9 16.81 -11.38 -36.68
N ALA A 10 16.55 -11.29 -38.00
CA ALA A 10 17.26 -12.08 -39.01
C ALA A 10 18.75 -11.71 -39.11
N GLN A 11 19.09 -10.42 -39.00
CA GLN A 11 20.49 -9.97 -38.97
C GLN A 11 21.19 -10.41 -37.68
N LEU A 12 20.50 -10.35 -36.54
CA LEU A 12 21.01 -10.87 -35.27
C LEU A 12 21.28 -12.37 -35.36
N GLN A 13 20.35 -13.12 -35.95
CA GLN A 13 20.46 -14.57 -36.13
C GLN A 13 21.65 -14.93 -37.04
N ALA A 14 21.79 -14.27 -38.19
CA ALA A 14 22.91 -14.49 -39.10
C ALA A 14 24.26 -14.11 -38.45
N HIS A 15 24.30 -13.02 -37.69
CA HIS A 15 25.51 -12.59 -36.98
C HIS A 15 25.93 -13.60 -35.90
N LEU A 16 24.96 -14.14 -35.15
CA LEU A 16 25.19 -15.13 -34.09
C LEU A 16 25.64 -16.48 -34.65
N LYS A 17 25.02 -16.98 -35.73
CA LYS A 17 25.46 -18.21 -36.42
C LYS A 17 26.92 -18.10 -36.87
N GLN A 18 27.29 -16.95 -37.45
CA GLN A 18 28.65 -16.69 -37.91
C GLN A 18 29.66 -16.54 -36.75
N LEU A 19 29.24 -15.91 -35.66
CA LEU A 19 30.10 -15.61 -34.51
C LEU A 19 30.38 -16.83 -33.62
N LEU A 20 29.42 -17.76 -33.57
CA LEU A 20 29.49 -19.00 -32.78
C LEU A 20 29.91 -20.23 -33.61
N SER A 21 30.10 -20.07 -34.93
CA SER A 21 30.43 -21.15 -35.87
C SER A 21 29.42 -22.31 -35.81
N LEU A 22 28.13 -21.98 -35.85
CA LEU A 22 27.03 -22.94 -35.84
C LEU A 22 26.57 -23.22 -37.28
N ASP A 23 26.71 -24.47 -37.74
CA ASP A 23 26.46 -24.90 -39.14
C ASP A 23 25.04 -25.47 -39.39
N ASP A 24 24.11 -25.32 -38.44
CA ASP A 24 22.81 -26.02 -38.40
C ASP A 24 21.59 -25.07 -38.18
N ASP A 25 20.40 -25.57 -38.49
CA ASP A 25 19.06 -24.99 -38.30
C ASP A 25 18.51 -25.14 -36.87
N SER A 26 19.24 -25.79 -35.96
CA SER A 26 18.98 -25.81 -34.49
C SER A 26 18.92 -24.43 -33.82
N PHE A 27 19.21 -23.37 -34.57
CA PHE A 27 19.19 -22.00 -34.11
C PHE A 27 18.14 -21.18 -34.88
N THR A 28 17.03 -20.87 -34.20
CA THR A 28 15.98 -19.95 -34.66
C THR A 28 15.80 -18.82 -33.64
N ALA A 29 15.83 -17.57 -34.11
CA ALA A 29 15.56 -16.40 -33.29
C ALA A 29 14.13 -15.94 -33.57
N THR A 30 13.27 -15.91 -32.55
CA THR A 30 11.90 -15.40 -32.67
C THR A 30 11.69 -14.23 -31.73
N GLY A 31 11.22 -13.10 -32.26
CA GLY A 31 11.00 -11.87 -31.48
C GLY A 31 12.27 -11.08 -31.15
N THR A 32 12.14 -10.13 -30.22
CA THR A 32 13.15 -9.09 -29.90
C THR A 32 14.23 -9.55 -28.91
N GLN A 33 14.14 -10.79 -28.45
CA GLN A 33 15.09 -11.47 -27.57
C GLN A 33 15.45 -12.84 -28.18
N THR A 34 16.68 -13.28 -28.00
CA THR A 34 17.11 -14.63 -28.38
C THR A 34 17.56 -15.35 -27.11
N ILE A 35 16.88 -16.43 -26.73
CA ILE A 35 17.28 -17.33 -25.65
C ILE A 35 17.79 -18.61 -26.32
N CYS A 36 19.03 -19.00 -26.03
CA CYS A 36 19.65 -20.17 -26.62
C CYS A 36 20.29 -21.03 -25.53
N PHE A 37 19.99 -22.33 -25.56
CA PHE A 37 20.74 -23.32 -24.80
C PHE A 37 21.95 -23.75 -25.61
N VAL A 38 23.13 -23.51 -25.06
CA VAL A 38 24.38 -23.99 -25.63
C VAL A 38 24.83 -25.20 -24.84
N ASP A 39 24.92 -26.35 -25.50
CA ASP A 39 25.46 -27.60 -24.94
C ASP A 39 26.99 -27.51 -24.80
N MET A 40 27.40 -26.61 -23.91
CA MET A 40 28.79 -26.29 -23.62
C MET A 40 28.88 -25.79 -22.18
N PRO A 41 29.89 -26.20 -21.40
CA PRO A 41 30.12 -25.63 -20.07
C PRO A 41 30.37 -24.12 -20.13
N VAL A 42 29.79 -23.37 -19.18
CA VAL A 42 29.87 -21.90 -19.10
C VAL A 42 31.30 -21.39 -19.23
N LYS A 43 32.27 -22.04 -18.57
CA LYS A 43 33.70 -21.67 -18.64
C LYS A 43 34.29 -21.76 -20.05
N LYS A 44 33.85 -22.71 -20.88
CA LYS A 44 34.33 -22.92 -22.25
C LYS A 44 33.66 -21.94 -23.22
N LEU A 45 32.37 -21.68 -23.03
CA LEU A 45 31.64 -20.64 -23.76
C LEU A 45 32.23 -19.25 -23.50
N LEU A 46 32.52 -18.93 -22.23
CA LEU A 46 33.19 -17.68 -21.84
C LEU A 46 34.61 -17.55 -22.39
N ALA A 47 35.33 -18.66 -22.57
CA ALA A 47 36.67 -18.64 -23.15
C ALA A 47 36.68 -18.15 -24.61
N LEU A 48 35.60 -18.38 -25.37
CA LEU A 48 35.44 -17.90 -26.75
C LEU A 48 35.32 -16.36 -26.84
N PHE A 49 34.92 -15.72 -25.74
CA PHE A 49 34.77 -14.26 -25.64
C PHE A 49 35.88 -13.59 -24.83
N LYS A 50 36.81 -14.39 -24.26
CA LYS A 50 37.84 -13.95 -23.32
C LYS A 50 38.88 -13.00 -23.92
N ASP A 51 39.18 -13.16 -25.21
CA ASP A 51 40.12 -12.30 -25.94
C ASP A 51 39.51 -10.93 -26.34
N ARG A 52 38.27 -10.64 -25.90
CA ARG A 52 37.51 -9.42 -26.21
C ARG A 52 37.22 -8.55 -24.97
N GLN A 53 38.00 -8.69 -23.90
CA GLN A 53 37.88 -7.89 -22.67
C GLN A 53 38.46 -6.46 -22.81
N GLY A 54 37.79 -5.48 -22.20
CA GLY A 54 38.15 -4.05 -22.19
C GLY A 54 37.15 -3.22 -21.36
N PRO A 55 37.27 -1.88 -21.28
CA PRO A 55 36.42 -1.02 -20.44
C PRO A 55 34.93 -0.94 -20.85
N LEU A 56 34.56 -1.60 -21.95
CA LEU A 56 33.18 -1.85 -22.41
C LEU A 56 32.88 -3.36 -22.48
N GLY A 57 33.59 -4.16 -21.66
CA GLY A 57 33.69 -5.62 -21.71
C GLY A 57 32.70 -6.36 -20.80
N TRP A 58 32.86 -7.69 -20.73
CA TRP A 58 31.98 -8.56 -19.93
C TRP A 58 32.19 -8.34 -18.43
N GLU A 59 31.10 -8.20 -17.68
CA GLU A 59 31.08 -8.01 -16.23
C GLU A 59 30.39 -9.20 -15.55
N LYS A 60 30.88 -9.55 -14.35
CA LYS A 60 30.30 -10.62 -13.54
C LYS A 60 29.27 -10.01 -12.60
N VAL A 61 28.02 -10.45 -12.70
CA VAL A 61 26.90 -9.98 -11.87
C VAL A 61 26.38 -11.16 -11.07
N GLY A 62 26.76 -11.25 -9.80
CA GLY A 62 26.44 -12.42 -8.98
C GLY A 62 27.04 -13.73 -9.51
N MET A 63 26.19 -14.74 -9.78
CA MET A 63 26.59 -16.02 -10.39
C MET A 63 26.59 -16.00 -11.94
N GLU A 64 26.28 -14.87 -12.54
CA GLU A 64 26.06 -14.70 -13.98
C GLU A 64 27.13 -13.81 -14.63
N TRP A 65 27.14 -13.82 -15.96
CA TRP A 65 28.01 -12.98 -16.78
C TRP A 65 27.18 -12.17 -17.77
N ALA A 66 27.41 -10.85 -17.81
CA ALA A 66 26.69 -9.93 -18.69
C ALA A 66 27.68 -9.13 -19.54
N TYR A 67 27.28 -8.76 -20.75
CA TYR A 67 28.00 -7.85 -21.63
C TYR A 67 27.03 -6.94 -22.33
N SER A 68 27.32 -5.63 -22.32
CA SER A 68 26.51 -4.65 -23.02
C SER A 68 27.43 -3.79 -23.88
N ASN A 69 27.12 -3.71 -25.17
CA ASN A 69 27.82 -2.85 -26.09
C ASN A 69 26.84 -1.79 -26.63
N LYS A 70 26.95 -0.58 -26.07
CA LYS A 70 26.05 0.53 -26.42
C LYS A 70 26.22 1.01 -27.86
N GLU A 71 27.44 0.96 -28.43
CA GLU A 71 27.69 1.36 -29.82
C GLU A 71 27.09 0.36 -30.82
N ARG A 72 27.10 -0.93 -30.47
CA ARG A 72 26.54 -1.99 -31.32
C ARG A 72 25.10 -2.31 -31.00
N ASN A 73 24.54 -1.71 -29.95
CA ASN A 73 23.15 -1.86 -29.54
C ASN A 73 22.79 -3.32 -29.22
N VAL A 74 23.70 -4.08 -28.60
CA VAL A 74 23.48 -5.48 -28.21
C VAL A 74 23.93 -5.73 -26.78
N SER A 75 23.11 -6.46 -26.03
CA SER A 75 23.44 -6.98 -24.70
C SER A 75 23.29 -8.50 -24.66
N PHE A 76 24.22 -9.16 -23.97
CA PHE A 76 24.27 -10.61 -23.80
C PHE A 76 24.33 -10.96 -22.31
N TYR A 77 23.60 -12.01 -21.93
CA TYR A 77 23.56 -12.56 -20.58
C TYR A 77 23.82 -14.06 -20.66
N ILE A 78 24.69 -14.57 -19.78
CA ILE A 78 25.04 -15.98 -19.70
C ILE A 78 24.81 -16.47 -18.27
N ARG A 79 23.92 -17.46 -18.13
CA ARG A 79 23.64 -18.17 -16.87
C ARG A 79 23.93 -19.65 -17.04
N GLY A 80 24.52 -20.29 -16.04
CA GLY A 80 24.62 -21.75 -16.00
C GLY A 80 23.29 -22.36 -15.57
N VAL A 81 22.80 -23.35 -16.32
CA VAL A 81 21.59 -24.13 -15.97
C VAL A 81 21.97 -25.60 -16.05
N GLY A 82 22.14 -26.26 -14.89
CA GLY A 82 22.64 -27.63 -14.82
C GLY A 82 24.06 -27.77 -15.42
N SER A 83 24.25 -28.74 -16.33
CA SER A 83 25.51 -28.93 -17.09
C SER A 83 25.65 -28.00 -18.30
N ASN A 84 24.61 -27.24 -18.64
CA ASN A 84 24.49 -26.48 -19.89
C ASN A 84 24.58 -24.98 -19.64
N SER A 85 24.84 -24.20 -20.70
CA SER A 85 24.88 -22.74 -20.62
C SER A 85 23.65 -22.14 -21.30
N LEU A 86 22.96 -21.26 -20.61
CA LEU A 86 21.90 -20.42 -21.17
C LEU A 86 22.52 -19.10 -21.64
N LEU A 87 22.47 -18.84 -22.95
CA LEU A 87 22.88 -17.60 -23.58
C LEU A 87 21.63 -16.81 -24.00
N ILE A 88 21.44 -15.64 -23.42
CA ILE A 88 20.39 -14.69 -23.77
C ILE A 88 21.04 -13.52 -24.50
N SER A 89 20.65 -13.23 -25.74
CA SER A 89 21.13 -12.06 -26.48
C SER A 89 19.97 -11.16 -26.88
N THR A 90 20.12 -9.84 -26.75
CA THR A 90 19.07 -8.85 -27.03
C THR A 90 19.63 -7.65 -27.79
N VAL A 91 18.81 -7.04 -28.65
CA VAL A 91 19.14 -5.78 -29.34
C VAL A 91 18.50 -4.61 -28.57
N MET A 92 19.31 -3.65 -28.11
CA MET A 92 18.94 -2.59 -27.15
C MET A 92 17.79 -1.69 -27.64
N THR A 93 17.64 -1.45 -28.96
CA THR A 93 16.53 -0.63 -29.50
C THR A 93 15.16 -1.28 -29.35
N LEU A 94 15.10 -2.59 -29.16
CA LEU A 94 13.84 -3.33 -29.01
C LEU A 94 13.47 -3.63 -27.55
N HIS A 95 14.31 -3.21 -26.60
CA HIS A 95 14.08 -3.46 -25.17
C HIS A 95 13.03 -2.53 -24.55
N ASN A 96 12.48 -1.57 -25.30
CA ASN A 96 11.91 -0.38 -24.70
C ASN A 96 10.41 -0.11 -24.95
N LYS A 97 9.59 -1.12 -25.32
CA LYS A 97 8.11 -0.92 -25.31
C LYS A 97 7.17 -2.13 -25.42
N TYR A 98 7.62 -3.40 -25.43
CA TYR A 98 6.71 -4.52 -25.77
C TYR A 98 6.94 -5.87 -25.05
N LEU A 99 7.35 -5.89 -23.77
CA LEU A 99 7.35 -7.14 -22.97
C LEU A 99 6.48 -7.08 -21.70
N THR A 100 5.31 -6.49 -21.87
CA THR A 100 4.07 -6.97 -21.24
C THR A 100 3.07 -7.16 -22.38
N ARG A 101 2.94 -8.39 -22.94
CA ARG A 101 1.59 -8.81 -23.36
C ARG A 101 1.31 -10.27 -23.71
N PHE A 102 2.23 -11.10 -24.20
CA PHE A 102 1.83 -12.47 -24.53
C PHE A 102 3.01 -13.43 -24.39
N GLY A 103 2.81 -14.48 -23.60
CA GLY A 103 3.65 -15.67 -23.67
C GLY A 103 3.72 -16.20 -25.10
N GLY A 104 4.94 -16.46 -25.57
CA GLY A 104 5.24 -17.04 -26.88
C GLY A 104 6.68 -16.71 -27.29
N GLY A 105 7.57 -17.66 -27.59
CA GLY A 105 7.38 -19.10 -27.75
C GLY A 105 8.70 -19.85 -28.00
N VAL A 106 8.54 -21.16 -28.29
CA VAL A 106 9.52 -22.21 -28.65
C VAL A 106 10.66 -22.35 -27.63
N VAL A 107 10.49 -23.07 -26.51
CA VAL A 107 10.36 -24.53 -26.36
C VAL A 107 11.43 -25.26 -27.18
N ASP A 108 12.55 -25.56 -26.53
CA ASP A 108 13.41 -26.70 -26.89
C ASP A 108 12.49 -27.88 -27.21
N GLU A 109 12.75 -28.64 -28.27
CA GLU A 109 11.96 -29.84 -28.62
C GLU A 109 11.90 -30.87 -27.47
N ASN A 110 12.69 -30.67 -26.41
CA ASN A 110 12.71 -31.45 -25.18
C ASN A 110 11.89 -30.87 -23.99
N ILE A 111 11.36 -29.64 -24.04
CA ILE A 111 10.52 -29.08 -22.97
C ILE A 111 9.05 -29.41 -23.27
N ASN A 112 8.42 -30.17 -22.37
CA ASN A 112 7.02 -30.55 -22.56
C ASN A 112 6.05 -29.44 -22.11
N GLU A 113 4.78 -29.54 -22.51
CA GLU A 113 3.74 -28.57 -22.20
C GLU A 113 3.55 -28.34 -20.69
N GLN A 114 3.77 -29.37 -19.88
CA GLN A 114 3.65 -29.31 -18.42
C GLN A 114 4.74 -28.45 -17.80
N GLN A 115 5.99 -28.60 -18.25
CA GLN A 115 7.11 -27.76 -17.80
C GLN A 115 6.91 -26.29 -18.17
N LEU A 116 6.36 -26.00 -19.35
CA LEU A 116 6.03 -24.63 -19.76
C LEU A 116 4.96 -23.99 -18.86
N ARG A 117 3.91 -24.75 -18.53
CA ARG A 117 2.85 -24.28 -17.61
C ARG A 117 3.41 -23.98 -16.23
N TYR A 118 4.29 -24.83 -15.72
CA TYR A 118 4.97 -24.62 -14.43
C TYR A 118 5.79 -23.33 -14.42
N LEU A 119 6.65 -23.12 -15.42
CA LEU A 119 7.50 -21.94 -15.52
C LEU A 119 6.68 -20.64 -15.64
N ASN A 120 5.57 -20.66 -16.37
CA ASN A 120 4.67 -19.50 -16.45
C ASN A 120 4.06 -19.17 -15.09
N ALA A 121 3.53 -20.18 -14.38
CA ALA A 121 2.91 -19.98 -13.08
C ALA A 121 3.95 -19.52 -12.03
N TYR A 122 5.16 -20.08 -12.04
CA TYR A 122 6.26 -19.63 -11.18
C TYR A 122 6.65 -18.17 -11.48
N GLY A 123 6.72 -17.80 -12.77
CA GLY A 123 6.98 -16.43 -13.21
C GLY A 123 5.94 -15.43 -12.71
N CYS A 124 4.66 -15.81 -12.66
CA CYS A 124 3.60 -14.96 -12.09
C CYS A 124 3.83 -14.66 -10.61
N ILE A 125 4.25 -15.65 -9.81
CA ILE A 125 4.58 -15.46 -8.39
C ILE A 125 5.81 -14.56 -8.25
N LEU A 126 6.89 -14.89 -8.96
CA LEU A 126 8.15 -14.14 -8.93
C LEU A 126 7.95 -12.67 -9.27
N ASN A 127 7.13 -12.38 -10.29
CA ASN A 127 6.88 -11.01 -10.74
C ASN A 127 6.07 -10.18 -9.74
N GLN A 128 5.36 -10.79 -8.79
CA GLN A 128 4.50 -10.08 -7.83
C GLN A 128 5.02 -10.17 -6.39
N ALA A 129 6.00 -11.04 -6.11
CA ALA A 129 6.53 -11.26 -4.76
C ALA A 129 7.01 -9.97 -4.09
N ASP A 130 7.82 -9.17 -4.78
CA ASP A 130 8.33 -7.87 -4.30
C ASP A 130 7.22 -6.84 -4.01
N TYR A 131 6.00 -7.09 -4.49
CA TYR A 131 4.83 -6.22 -4.28
C TYR A 131 4.02 -6.61 -3.07
N ILE A 132 4.10 -7.89 -2.69
CA ILE A 132 3.34 -8.47 -1.59
C ILE A 132 4.17 -8.39 -0.31
N ASP A 133 5.49 -8.52 -0.40
CA ASP A 133 6.41 -8.31 0.72
C ASP A 133 6.31 -6.87 1.26
N GLY A 134 5.98 -6.74 2.54
CA GLY A 134 5.90 -5.46 3.24
C GLY A 134 7.24 -5.13 3.86
N VAL A 135 7.99 -4.23 3.23
CA VAL A 135 9.35 -3.85 3.67
C VAL A 135 9.34 -2.50 4.38
N SER A 136 9.98 -2.42 5.55
CA SER A 136 10.15 -1.20 6.32
C SER A 136 11.06 -0.20 5.57
N PRO A 137 11.04 1.09 5.93
CA PRO A 137 11.97 2.08 5.37
C PRO A 137 13.46 1.72 5.53
N GLU A 138 13.79 0.95 6.55
CA GLU A 138 15.14 0.45 6.85
C GLU A 138 15.52 -0.78 6.00
N GLY A 139 14.60 -1.28 5.18
CA GLY A 139 14.80 -2.45 4.33
C GLY A 139 14.47 -3.78 5.00
N GLU A 140 13.81 -3.78 6.16
CA GLU A 140 13.42 -5.01 6.85
C GLU A 140 12.07 -5.53 6.36
N ALA A 141 11.99 -6.78 5.89
CA ALA A 141 10.75 -7.38 5.41
C ALA A 141 9.83 -7.75 6.58
N LEU A 142 9.01 -6.81 7.04
CA LEU A 142 8.05 -6.95 8.15
C LEU A 142 6.93 -7.94 7.80
N VAL A 143 6.49 -7.96 6.55
CA VAL A 143 5.48 -8.89 6.02
C VAL A 143 6.07 -9.62 4.81
N LYS A 144 5.79 -10.92 4.67
CA LYS A 144 6.39 -11.75 3.61
C LYS A 144 5.35 -12.56 2.87
N LEU A 145 5.43 -12.63 1.54
CA LEU A 145 4.76 -13.64 0.75
C LEU A 145 5.31 -15.02 1.17
N GLY A 146 4.41 -15.97 1.38
CA GLY A 146 4.80 -17.32 1.74
C GLY A 146 3.80 -18.36 1.26
N LEU A 147 4.26 -19.61 1.26
CA LEU A 147 3.41 -20.78 1.08
C LEU A 147 2.82 -21.16 2.42
N ILE A 148 1.51 -20.98 2.53
CA ILE A 148 0.74 -21.33 3.71
C ILE A 148 0.10 -22.71 3.55
N CYS A 149 0.09 -23.51 4.60
CA CYS A 149 -0.83 -24.64 4.73
C CYS A 149 -1.45 -24.63 6.13
N THR A 150 -2.76 -24.46 6.19
CA THR A 150 -3.56 -24.42 7.42
C THR A 150 -4.55 -25.57 7.38
N VAL A 151 -4.54 -26.42 8.42
CA VAL A 151 -5.44 -27.58 8.54
C VAL A 151 -6.24 -27.54 9.83
N TYR A 152 -7.50 -27.95 9.73
CA TYR A 152 -8.45 -28.05 10.83
C TYR A 152 -8.85 -29.51 11.05
N PHE A 153 -8.75 -29.95 12.29
CA PHE A 153 -9.07 -31.32 12.71
C PHE A 153 -9.71 -31.32 14.10
N ARG A 154 -10.44 -32.38 14.44
CA ARG A 154 -11.10 -32.50 15.75
C ARG A 154 -10.20 -33.23 16.74
N ASN A 155 -10.57 -33.16 18.01
CA ASN A 155 -9.99 -33.97 19.08
C ASN A 155 -8.49 -33.71 19.36
N GLY A 156 -7.93 -32.55 19.01
CA GLY A 156 -6.50 -32.29 19.27
C GLY A 156 -6.11 -32.24 20.74
N GLY A 157 -7.07 -32.04 21.65
CA GLY A 157 -6.87 -32.23 23.08
C GLY A 157 -6.75 -33.69 23.53
N GLN A 158 -7.16 -34.66 22.72
CA GLN A 158 -6.96 -36.07 23.05
C GLN A 158 -5.47 -36.40 22.99
N ARG A 159 -5.05 -37.27 23.92
CA ARG A 159 -3.63 -37.55 24.15
C ARG A 159 -2.91 -38.02 22.90
N ASP A 160 -3.47 -38.99 22.18
CA ASP A 160 -2.89 -39.53 20.96
C ASP A 160 -2.75 -38.47 19.86
N VAL A 161 -3.80 -37.69 19.60
CA VAL A 161 -3.77 -36.60 18.61
C VAL A 161 -2.81 -35.49 19.03
N GLY A 162 -2.79 -35.10 20.30
CA GLY A 162 -1.84 -34.12 20.82
C GLY A 162 -0.39 -34.54 20.63
N TYR A 163 -0.07 -35.83 20.77
CA TYR A 163 1.26 -36.35 20.44
C TYR A 163 1.55 -36.33 18.93
N LYS A 164 0.54 -36.56 18.07
CA LYS A 164 0.70 -36.39 16.63
C LYS A 164 0.98 -34.93 16.25
N VAL A 165 0.35 -33.96 16.92
CA VAL A 165 0.65 -32.52 16.77
C VAL A 165 2.10 -32.24 17.15
N LEU A 166 2.56 -32.71 18.32
CA LEU A 166 3.97 -32.58 18.71
C LEU A 166 4.93 -33.24 17.71
N GLY A 167 4.53 -34.35 17.08
CA GLY A 167 5.27 -35.01 16.00
C GLY A 167 5.38 -34.16 14.72
N CYS A 168 4.39 -33.31 14.44
CA CYS A 168 4.49 -32.36 13.32
C CYS A 168 5.60 -31.33 13.57
N PHE A 169 5.76 -30.85 14.81
CA PHE A 169 6.88 -29.99 15.18
C PHE A 169 8.23 -30.72 15.08
N ASP A 170 8.30 -32.01 15.46
CA ASP A 170 9.54 -32.79 15.29
C ASP A 170 9.96 -32.86 13.83
N ARG A 171 9.03 -33.22 12.95
CA ARG A 171 9.29 -33.27 11.50
C ARG A 171 9.71 -31.91 10.97
N PHE A 172 9.10 -30.83 11.45
CA PHE A 172 9.43 -29.47 11.01
C PHE A 172 10.83 -29.06 11.46
N VAL A 173 11.21 -29.41 12.69
CA VAL A 173 12.55 -29.18 13.24
C VAL A 173 13.59 -30.05 12.55
N GLU A 174 13.27 -31.30 12.21
CA GLU A 174 14.15 -32.19 11.45
C GLU A 174 14.49 -31.60 10.07
N GLN A 175 13.51 -31.01 9.39
CA GLN A 175 13.69 -30.48 8.04
C GLN A 175 14.20 -29.04 7.99
N PHE A 176 13.76 -28.18 8.91
CA PHE A 176 14.00 -26.73 8.85
C PHE A 176 14.67 -26.18 10.12
N GLY A 177 15.10 -27.04 11.04
CA GLY A 177 15.64 -26.65 12.34
C GLY A 177 16.82 -25.69 12.29
N GLU A 178 17.61 -25.71 11.21
CA GLU A 178 18.72 -24.78 11.00
C GLU A 178 18.28 -23.32 10.80
N TYR A 179 17.05 -23.09 10.32
CA TYR A 179 16.49 -21.76 10.10
C TYR A 179 15.80 -21.19 11.34
N LEU A 180 15.47 -22.03 12.33
CA LEU A 180 14.63 -21.63 13.47
C LEU A 180 15.41 -20.82 14.50
N GLN A 181 14.86 -19.68 14.89
CA GLN A 181 15.51 -18.75 15.82
C GLN A 181 14.64 -18.31 16.99
N GLY A 182 13.32 -18.53 16.94
CA GLY A 182 12.43 -18.11 18.02
C GLY A 182 11.23 -19.03 18.22
N GLN A 183 10.61 -18.91 19.39
CA GLN A 183 9.42 -19.67 19.78
C GLN A 183 8.51 -18.91 20.74
N PHE A 184 7.23 -19.30 20.72
CA PHE A 184 6.22 -18.99 21.74
C PHE A 184 5.43 -20.25 22.06
N HIS A 185 5.16 -20.53 23.33
CA HIS A 185 4.26 -21.63 23.71
C HIS A 185 3.37 -21.22 24.90
N SER A 186 2.26 -21.93 25.12
CA SER A 186 1.28 -21.59 26.17
C SER A 186 1.82 -21.49 27.60
N LEU A 187 3.06 -21.95 27.84
CA LEU A 187 3.75 -21.93 29.14
C LEU A 187 4.91 -20.91 29.21
N SER A 188 5.18 -20.14 28.16
CA SER A 188 6.28 -19.15 28.11
C SER A 188 5.89 -17.75 28.61
N GLY A 189 4.69 -17.55 29.16
CA GLY A 189 4.15 -16.22 29.49
C GLY A 189 3.62 -15.50 28.24
N ARG A 190 3.50 -14.16 28.27
CA ARG A 190 2.95 -13.36 27.16
C ARG A 190 3.99 -12.93 26.10
N SER A 191 5.22 -13.46 26.12
CA SER A 191 6.31 -12.97 25.27
C SER A 191 6.93 -14.06 24.39
N PHE A 192 7.29 -13.68 23.16
CA PHE A 192 8.11 -14.49 22.26
C PHE A 192 9.55 -14.61 22.78
N THR A 193 10.20 -15.75 22.56
CA THR A 193 11.55 -16.02 23.09
C THR A 193 12.49 -16.53 22.02
N SER A 194 13.73 -16.02 22.00
CA SER A 194 14.77 -16.54 21.11
C SER A 194 15.22 -17.94 21.53
N LEU A 195 15.48 -18.81 20.56
CA LEU A 195 15.92 -20.18 20.78
C LEU A 195 17.36 -20.22 21.30
N ARG A 196 17.52 -20.86 22.47
CA ARG A 196 18.81 -21.27 23.03
C ARG A 196 18.99 -22.77 22.85
N LYS A 197 20.20 -23.27 23.13
CA LYS A 197 20.46 -24.71 23.18
C LYS A 197 19.40 -25.43 24.02
N ASP A 198 18.86 -26.52 23.46
CA ASP A 198 17.80 -27.37 24.05
C ASP A 198 16.44 -26.70 24.30
N SER A 199 16.20 -25.48 23.80
CA SER A 199 14.93 -24.75 24.06
C SER A 199 13.71 -25.47 23.49
N ILE A 200 13.82 -26.01 22.28
CA ILE A 200 12.76 -26.77 21.61
C ILE A 200 12.46 -28.04 22.40
N VAL A 201 13.48 -28.79 22.82
CA VAL A 201 13.35 -30.03 23.60
C VAL A 201 12.62 -29.75 24.92
N LYS A 202 13.06 -28.73 25.65
CA LYS A 202 12.44 -28.33 26.93
C LYS A 202 11.00 -27.82 26.76
N ALA A 203 10.72 -27.06 25.70
CA ALA A 203 9.36 -26.61 25.40
C ALA A 203 8.46 -27.81 25.14
N LYS A 204 8.91 -28.75 24.30
CA LYS A 204 8.19 -29.99 24.01
C LYS A 204 7.95 -30.85 25.25
N GLU A 205 8.94 -31.03 26.12
CA GLU A 205 8.78 -31.78 27.38
C GLU A 205 7.66 -31.18 28.25
N LYS A 206 7.61 -29.85 28.37
CA LYS A 206 6.53 -29.18 29.11
C LYS A 206 5.17 -29.33 28.44
N LEU A 207 5.13 -29.23 27.10
CA LEU A 207 3.88 -29.40 26.35
C LEU A 207 3.35 -30.83 26.40
N ARG A 208 4.23 -31.85 26.51
CA ARG A 208 3.82 -33.25 26.75
C ARG A 208 2.99 -33.40 28.02
N GLU A 209 3.33 -32.66 29.09
CA GLU A 209 2.54 -32.69 30.32
C GLU A 209 1.12 -32.15 30.12
N LEU A 210 0.92 -31.17 29.21
CA LEU A 210 -0.40 -30.68 28.85
C LEU A 210 -1.16 -31.72 28.02
N VAL A 211 -0.49 -32.33 27.03
CA VAL A 211 -1.06 -33.40 26.19
C VAL A 211 -1.49 -34.60 27.04
N ASP A 212 -0.67 -35.03 28.00
CA ASP A 212 -1.00 -36.15 28.89
C ASP A 212 -2.21 -35.85 29.80
N LYS A 213 -2.46 -34.57 30.10
CA LYS A 213 -3.62 -34.09 30.87
C LYS A 213 -4.85 -33.77 29.99
N GLY A 214 -4.73 -33.93 28.67
CA GLY A 214 -5.78 -33.54 27.73
C GLY A 214 -6.05 -32.04 27.65
N ALA A 215 -5.09 -31.22 28.07
CA ALA A 215 -5.23 -29.77 28.13
C ALA A 215 -4.90 -29.09 26.78
N MET A 216 -5.61 -28.01 26.50
CA MET A 216 -5.33 -27.10 25.39
C MET A 216 -3.88 -26.59 25.45
N PHE A 217 -3.18 -26.59 24.31
CA PHE A 217 -1.90 -25.90 24.20
C PHE A 217 -1.76 -25.14 22.88
N SER A 218 -0.90 -24.13 22.90
CA SER A 218 -0.41 -23.48 21.68
C SER A 218 1.11 -23.53 21.64
N TRP A 219 1.66 -23.69 20.44
CA TRP A 219 3.09 -23.64 20.20
C TRP A 219 3.35 -23.03 18.83
N ILE A 220 4.33 -22.15 18.75
CA ILE A 220 4.83 -21.50 17.54
C ILE A 220 6.34 -21.64 17.55
N LEU A 221 6.91 -22.14 16.45
CA LEU A 221 8.34 -22.12 16.15
C LEU A 221 8.54 -21.37 14.84
N GLN A 222 9.54 -20.49 14.78
CA GLN A 222 9.75 -19.66 13.60
C GLN A 222 11.21 -19.26 13.35
N SER A 223 11.48 -18.80 12.13
CA SER A 223 12.82 -18.38 11.68
C SER A 223 13.28 -17.03 12.23
N GLU A 224 12.39 -16.22 12.79
CA GLU A 224 12.72 -14.93 13.41
C GLU A 224 12.88 -15.04 14.93
N LYS A 225 13.77 -14.20 15.48
CA LYS A 225 14.06 -14.16 16.93
C LYS A 225 12.95 -13.50 17.75
N THR A 226 12.22 -12.58 17.15
CA THR A 226 11.22 -11.71 17.78
C THR A 226 9.85 -11.88 17.12
N ALA A 227 8.83 -11.25 17.70
CA ALA A 227 7.46 -11.25 17.19
C ALA A 227 7.18 -10.15 16.16
N GLU A 228 8.16 -9.30 15.86
CA GLU A 228 8.00 -8.02 15.15
C GLU A 228 8.08 -8.17 13.62
N VAL A 229 8.63 -9.28 13.14
CA VAL A 229 8.91 -9.53 11.72
C VAL A 229 8.29 -10.86 11.31
N ALA A 230 7.73 -10.93 10.11
CA ALA A 230 7.19 -12.16 9.56
C ALA A 230 8.30 -13.18 9.31
N ALA A 231 8.08 -14.41 9.74
CA ALA A 231 9.03 -15.49 9.52
C ALA A 231 8.86 -16.15 8.15
N SER A 232 9.98 -16.47 7.50
CA SER A 232 9.99 -17.24 6.24
C SER A 232 9.68 -18.72 6.48
N TYR A 233 10.09 -19.25 7.65
CA TYR A 233 9.75 -20.59 8.09
C TYR A 233 9.00 -20.49 9.42
N SER A 234 7.80 -21.06 9.50
CA SER A 234 7.11 -21.23 10.78
C SER A 234 6.20 -22.44 10.82
N ILE A 235 6.02 -23.00 12.01
CA ILE A 235 4.96 -23.94 12.33
C ILE A 235 4.27 -23.47 13.60
N SER A 236 2.94 -23.52 13.59
CA SER A 236 2.11 -23.11 14.71
C SER A 236 0.95 -24.09 14.90
N ALA A 237 0.51 -24.25 16.14
CA ALA A 237 -0.63 -25.07 16.49
C ALA A 237 -1.43 -24.45 17.63
N LEU A 238 -2.74 -24.67 17.60
CA LEU A 238 -3.65 -24.55 18.73
C LEU A 238 -4.51 -25.81 18.80
N THR A 239 -4.42 -26.56 19.90
CA THR A 239 -5.26 -27.75 20.10
C THR A 239 -6.51 -27.41 20.88
N SER A 240 -7.59 -28.18 20.69
CA SER A 240 -8.75 -28.13 21.58
C SER A 240 -8.40 -28.66 22.97
N ASN A 241 -9.26 -28.41 23.97
CA ASN A 241 -9.26 -29.07 25.26
C ASN A 241 -10.13 -30.34 25.22
N ALA A 242 -9.68 -31.44 25.85
CA ALA A 242 -10.44 -32.69 25.85
C ALA A 242 -11.69 -32.67 26.76
N GLU A 243 -11.66 -31.89 27.85
CA GLU A 243 -12.70 -31.91 28.90
C GLU A 243 -13.63 -30.70 28.88
N SER A 244 -13.11 -29.51 28.56
CA SER A 244 -13.87 -28.26 28.69
C SER A 244 -14.51 -27.75 27.41
N ASP A 245 -14.03 -28.21 26.25
CA ASP A 245 -14.52 -27.70 24.98
C ASP A 245 -15.82 -28.41 24.58
N SER A 246 -16.73 -27.67 23.96
CA SER A 246 -17.94 -28.23 23.39
C SER A 246 -17.60 -29.31 22.35
N TYR A 247 -18.45 -30.33 22.26
CA TYR A 247 -18.33 -31.36 21.23
C TYR A 247 -18.22 -30.72 19.84
N GLY A 248 -17.10 -30.98 19.16
CA GLY A 248 -16.81 -30.42 17.83
C GLY A 248 -15.83 -29.24 17.78
N ALA A 249 -15.20 -28.84 18.89
CA ALA A 249 -14.11 -27.85 18.84
C ALA A 249 -12.97 -28.29 17.90
N MET A 250 -12.56 -27.38 17.01
CA MET A 250 -11.51 -27.62 16.03
C MET A 250 -10.15 -27.25 16.61
N SER A 251 -9.17 -28.10 16.35
CA SER A 251 -7.75 -27.81 16.49
C SER A 251 -7.20 -27.35 15.14
N CYS A 252 -6.13 -26.58 15.17
CA CYS A 252 -5.48 -26.03 13.99
C CYS A 252 -3.98 -26.31 14.02
N VAL A 253 -3.41 -26.70 12.88
CA VAL A 253 -1.97 -26.65 12.62
C VAL A 253 -1.75 -25.83 11.35
N LYS A 254 -0.80 -24.90 11.41
CA LYS A 254 -0.42 -24.01 10.32
C LYS A 254 1.08 -24.08 10.10
N ILE A 255 1.50 -24.23 8.85
CA ILE A 255 2.89 -24.04 8.43
C ILE A 255 3.01 -22.88 7.45
N MET A 256 4.15 -22.19 7.51
CA MET A 256 4.61 -21.20 6.55
C MET A 256 5.98 -21.60 6.04
N LEU A 257 6.14 -21.67 4.71
CA LEU A 257 7.40 -21.91 4.04
C LEU A 257 7.67 -20.78 3.03
N PRO A 258 8.94 -20.47 2.69
CA PRO A 258 9.22 -19.46 1.68
C PRO A 258 8.68 -19.91 0.32
N TRP A 259 8.09 -18.99 -0.44
CA TRP A 259 7.55 -19.31 -1.77
C TRP A 259 8.64 -19.69 -2.77
N GLN A 260 9.87 -19.25 -2.53
CA GLN A 260 11.08 -19.65 -3.26
C GLN A 260 11.37 -21.16 -3.14
N LEU A 261 10.73 -21.88 -2.21
CA LEU A 261 10.77 -23.34 -2.21
C LEU A 261 10.37 -23.91 -3.59
N LEU A 262 9.46 -23.27 -4.32
CA LEU A 262 9.02 -23.69 -5.65
C LEU A 262 10.12 -23.55 -6.75
N GLU A 263 11.26 -22.93 -6.45
CA GLU A 263 12.44 -22.93 -7.34
C GLU A 263 13.15 -24.28 -7.37
N ASP A 264 13.10 -25.01 -6.25
CA ASP A 264 13.73 -26.31 -6.12
C ASP A 264 13.04 -27.32 -7.04
N GLU A 265 13.81 -28.23 -7.65
CA GLU A 265 13.31 -29.27 -8.55
C GLU A 265 12.22 -30.14 -7.89
N ASP A 266 12.32 -30.34 -6.57
CA ASP A 266 11.37 -31.11 -5.76
C ASP A 266 10.53 -30.24 -4.81
N GLY A 267 10.61 -28.91 -4.92
CA GLY A 267 10.02 -27.96 -3.98
C GLY A 267 8.49 -28.01 -3.90
N GLU A 268 7.84 -28.05 -5.07
CA GLU A 268 6.39 -28.24 -5.18
C GLU A 268 5.96 -29.53 -4.46
N GLN A 269 6.66 -30.64 -4.75
CA GLN A 269 6.33 -31.94 -4.17
C GLN A 269 6.59 -31.95 -2.66
N ARG A 270 7.70 -31.37 -2.20
CA ARG A 270 8.00 -31.22 -0.76
C ARG A 270 6.90 -30.46 -0.02
N PHE A 271 6.35 -29.40 -0.62
CA PHE A 271 5.24 -28.67 -0.03
C PHE A 271 3.94 -29.49 0.00
N LYS A 272 3.62 -30.19 -1.09
CA LYS A 272 2.46 -31.11 -1.14
C LYS A 272 2.58 -32.27 -0.18
N ASP A 273 3.78 -32.82 0.00
CA ASP A 273 4.06 -33.89 0.96
C ASP A 273 3.81 -33.41 2.40
N TRP A 274 4.08 -32.13 2.69
CA TRP A 274 3.69 -31.52 3.97
C TRP A 274 2.18 -31.43 4.13
N ALA A 275 1.47 -30.93 3.11
CA ALA A 275 0.01 -30.85 3.15
C ALA A 275 -0.62 -32.25 3.31
N CYS A 276 -0.13 -33.24 2.57
CA CYS A 276 -0.55 -34.64 2.66
C CYS A 276 -0.24 -35.23 4.04
N TYR A 277 0.99 -35.05 4.55
CA TYR A 277 1.38 -35.51 5.87
C TYR A 277 0.49 -34.92 6.98
N LEU A 278 0.23 -33.61 6.95
CA LEU A 278 -0.67 -32.98 7.91
C LEU A 278 -2.09 -33.55 7.78
N CYS A 279 -2.58 -33.73 6.56
CA CYS A 279 -3.90 -34.28 6.26
C CYS A 279 -4.09 -35.71 6.81
N GLU A 280 -3.10 -36.57 6.59
CA GLU A 280 -3.12 -37.97 6.98
C GLU A 280 -2.85 -38.16 8.47
N ASN A 281 -1.80 -37.52 8.98
CA ASN A 281 -1.39 -37.68 10.37
C ASN A 281 -2.46 -37.16 11.32
N LEU A 282 -3.02 -35.97 11.05
CA LEU A 282 -3.96 -35.31 11.97
C LEU A 282 -5.43 -35.63 11.69
N ASP A 283 -5.71 -36.54 10.74
CA ASP A 283 -7.09 -36.91 10.38
C ASP A 283 -7.95 -35.69 10.00
N VAL A 284 -7.38 -34.80 9.18
CA VAL A 284 -7.94 -33.48 8.86
C VAL A 284 -9.38 -33.56 8.34
N GLU A 285 -10.22 -32.65 8.84
CA GLU A 285 -11.60 -32.46 8.41
C GLU A 285 -11.67 -31.52 7.21
N HIS A 286 -10.89 -30.43 7.22
CA HIS A 286 -10.69 -29.58 6.06
C HIS A 286 -9.46 -28.68 6.25
N GLY A 287 -9.00 -28.07 5.17
CA GLY A 287 -7.89 -27.14 5.20
C GLY A 287 -7.61 -26.56 3.83
N TYR A 288 -6.64 -25.68 3.78
CA TYR A 288 -6.21 -25.03 2.55
C TYR A 288 -4.70 -24.81 2.55
N ALA A 289 -4.12 -24.82 1.36
CA ALA A 289 -2.75 -24.43 1.14
C ALA A 289 -2.60 -23.62 -0.15
N GLY A 290 -1.62 -22.72 -0.20
CA GLY A 290 -1.44 -21.78 -1.30
C GLY A 290 -0.57 -20.60 -0.90
N LEU A 291 -0.81 -19.43 -1.49
CA LEU A 291 -0.08 -18.22 -1.15
C LEU A 291 -0.82 -17.42 -0.08
N ALA A 292 -0.08 -16.79 0.82
CA ALA A 292 -0.60 -15.85 1.80
C ALA A 292 0.38 -14.70 2.04
N CYS A 293 -0.20 -13.60 2.51
CA CYS A 293 0.54 -12.49 3.09
C CYS A 293 0.86 -12.85 4.55
N ASN A 294 2.07 -13.36 4.83
CA ASN A 294 2.44 -13.79 6.17
C ASN A 294 2.80 -12.60 7.05
N LEU A 295 2.05 -12.43 8.15
CA LEU A 295 2.24 -11.34 9.11
C LEU A 295 3.17 -11.75 10.27
N PRO A 296 3.77 -10.77 10.97
CA PRO A 296 4.42 -10.98 12.26
C PRO A 296 3.49 -11.60 13.30
N TYR A 297 4.05 -12.12 14.40
CA TYR A 297 3.24 -12.67 15.49
C TYR A 297 2.36 -11.59 16.14
N ASP A 298 2.85 -10.35 16.21
CA ASP A 298 2.02 -9.19 16.56
C ASP A 298 1.25 -8.68 15.34
N TYR A 299 0.38 -9.54 14.80
CA TYR A 299 -0.27 -9.34 13.52
C TYR A 299 -1.32 -8.21 13.54
N HIS A 300 -1.79 -7.78 14.71
CA HIS A 300 -2.89 -6.81 14.83
C HIS A 300 -2.61 -5.50 14.06
N GLN A 301 -1.39 -4.97 14.17
CA GLN A 301 -0.97 -3.76 13.44
C GLN A 301 -0.79 -3.97 11.93
N PHE A 302 -0.73 -5.22 11.46
CA PHE A 302 -0.51 -5.57 10.05
C PHE A 302 -1.76 -6.13 9.36
N GLN A 303 -2.89 -6.25 10.07
CA GLN A 303 -4.18 -6.62 9.48
C GLN A 303 -4.62 -5.66 8.36
N PRO A 304 -4.45 -4.33 8.47
CA PRO A 304 -4.74 -3.41 7.37
C PRO A 304 -3.94 -3.73 6.10
N TYR A 305 -2.66 -4.11 6.25
CA TYR A 305 -1.80 -4.50 5.14
C TYR A 305 -2.28 -5.82 4.48
N GLU A 306 -2.62 -6.84 5.29
CA GLU A 306 -3.21 -8.08 4.77
C GLU A 306 -4.52 -7.81 4.02
N PHE A 307 -5.38 -6.92 4.54
CA PHE A 307 -6.61 -6.50 3.88
C PHE A 307 -6.31 -5.88 2.49
N GLN A 308 -5.40 -4.91 2.41
CA GLN A 308 -5.03 -4.27 1.15
C GLN A 308 -4.47 -5.26 0.13
N MET A 309 -3.58 -6.16 0.56
CA MET A 309 -3.03 -7.21 -0.31
C MET A 309 -4.12 -8.16 -0.81
N ALA A 310 -5.05 -8.57 0.06
CA ALA A 310 -6.14 -9.45 -0.30
C ALA A 310 -7.20 -8.80 -1.22
N GLN A 311 -7.31 -7.46 -1.25
CA GLN A 311 -8.12 -6.75 -2.25
C GLN A 311 -7.45 -6.74 -3.64
N ARG A 312 -6.12 -6.67 -3.69
CA ARG A 312 -5.34 -6.60 -4.95
C ARG A 312 -5.07 -7.97 -5.56
N TYR A 313 -4.88 -8.99 -4.73
CA TYR A 313 -4.49 -10.33 -5.12
C TYR A 313 -5.50 -11.35 -4.60
N SER A 314 -6.43 -11.73 -5.49
CA SER A 314 -7.57 -12.57 -5.12
C SER A 314 -7.19 -14.02 -4.78
N GLY A 315 -5.99 -14.45 -5.14
CA GLY A 315 -5.42 -15.75 -4.80
C GLY A 315 -4.78 -15.82 -3.42
N LEU A 316 -4.52 -14.67 -2.76
CA LEU A 316 -3.96 -14.68 -1.40
C LEU A 316 -4.98 -15.12 -0.36
N MET A 317 -4.55 -16.01 0.52
CA MET A 317 -5.32 -16.45 1.67
C MET A 317 -5.19 -15.47 2.84
N VAL A 318 -6.32 -15.12 3.46
CA VAL A 318 -6.40 -14.30 4.67
C VAL A 318 -6.46 -15.22 5.88
N ASP A 319 -5.42 -15.19 6.71
CA ASP A 319 -5.15 -16.25 7.70
C ASP A 319 -4.71 -15.73 9.08
N SER A 320 -4.75 -14.42 9.33
CA SER A 320 -4.38 -13.82 10.63
C SER A 320 -5.12 -14.42 11.84
N PHE A 321 -6.38 -14.86 11.67
CA PHE A 321 -7.21 -15.43 12.74
C PHE A 321 -7.30 -16.96 12.74
N ALA A 322 -6.58 -17.64 11.85
CA ALA A 322 -6.82 -19.05 11.58
C ALA A 322 -6.71 -19.97 12.81
N LEU A 323 -5.82 -19.64 13.76
CA LEU A 323 -5.65 -20.43 14.98
C LEU A 323 -6.87 -20.36 15.92
N ILE A 324 -7.69 -19.30 15.87
CA ILE A 324 -8.86 -19.11 16.73
C ILE A 324 -10.21 -19.14 15.97
N ASP A 325 -10.18 -19.22 14.64
CA ASP A 325 -11.35 -19.36 13.74
C ASP A 325 -12.09 -20.71 13.86
N GLY A 326 -11.62 -21.63 14.71
CA GLY A 326 -12.12 -23.01 14.79
C GLY A 326 -13.61 -23.13 15.09
N GLY A 327 -14.23 -22.14 15.75
CA GLY A 327 -15.67 -22.08 15.98
C GLY A 327 -16.46 -21.86 14.68
N ASN A 328 -16.09 -20.84 13.90
CA ASN A 328 -16.71 -20.47 12.62
C ASN A 328 -16.52 -21.57 11.55
N LEU A 329 -15.40 -22.28 11.60
CA LEU A 329 -15.00 -23.32 10.66
C LEU A 329 -15.28 -24.76 11.14
N SER A 330 -16.05 -24.92 12.22
CA SER A 330 -16.36 -26.25 12.76
C SER A 330 -17.25 -27.08 11.83
N GLU A 331 -18.19 -26.43 11.14
CA GLU A 331 -19.22 -27.10 10.34
C GLU A 331 -19.12 -26.82 8.82
N HIS A 332 -18.19 -25.95 8.43
CA HIS A 332 -18.01 -25.48 7.06
C HIS A 332 -16.52 -25.33 6.72
N ILE A 333 -16.20 -25.31 5.42
CA ILE A 333 -14.87 -24.92 4.95
C ILE A 333 -14.77 -23.39 4.82
N LYS A 334 -13.55 -22.85 4.94
CA LYS A 334 -13.29 -21.41 4.72
C LYS A 334 -13.50 -21.01 3.27
N GLY A 335 -13.03 -21.82 2.33
CA GLY A 335 -13.14 -21.55 0.90
C GLY A 335 -12.17 -22.42 0.12
N VAL A 336 -11.77 -21.93 -1.05
CA VAL A 336 -10.83 -22.62 -1.94
C VAL A 336 -9.50 -21.87 -2.02
N ASN A 337 -8.43 -22.63 -2.27
CA ASN A 337 -7.09 -22.13 -2.55
C ASN A 337 -6.37 -23.10 -3.51
N TRP A 338 -5.08 -22.90 -3.78
CA TRP A 338 -4.25 -23.79 -4.60
C TRP A 338 -4.48 -25.25 -4.25
N LEU A 339 -4.33 -25.62 -2.98
CA LEU A 339 -4.74 -26.91 -2.45
C LEU A 339 -5.92 -26.70 -1.51
N THR A 340 -6.97 -27.49 -1.69
CA THR A 340 -8.13 -27.54 -0.78
C THR A 340 -8.26 -28.97 -0.25
N LEU A 341 -8.18 -29.15 1.05
CA LEU A 341 -8.22 -30.43 1.73
C LEU A 341 -9.63 -30.69 2.27
N LEU A 342 -10.19 -31.86 1.99
CA LEU A 342 -11.56 -32.23 2.37
C LEU A 342 -11.57 -33.57 3.10
N GLY A 343 -12.19 -33.56 4.28
CA GLY A 343 -12.49 -34.73 5.10
C GLY A 343 -13.70 -35.51 4.58
N PRO A 344 -13.88 -36.77 5.03
CA PRO A 344 -14.97 -37.65 4.57
C PRO A 344 -16.35 -37.01 4.71
N ARG A 345 -16.58 -36.24 5.77
CA ARG A 345 -17.85 -35.53 6.02
C ARG A 345 -18.23 -34.60 4.86
N TYR A 346 -17.31 -33.77 4.38
CA TYR A 346 -17.58 -32.81 3.30
C TYR A 346 -17.65 -33.49 1.94
N ILE A 347 -16.89 -34.57 1.76
CA ILE A 347 -16.96 -35.41 0.56
C ILE A 347 -18.35 -36.04 0.43
N GLU A 348 -18.90 -36.58 1.52
CA GLU A 348 -20.26 -37.14 1.53
C GLU A 348 -21.34 -36.07 1.27
N GLN A 349 -21.19 -34.86 1.82
CA GLN A 349 -22.10 -33.74 1.52
C GLN A 349 -22.12 -33.36 0.03
N LEU A 350 -21.04 -33.61 -0.69
CA LEU A 350 -20.90 -33.37 -2.14
C LEU A 350 -21.24 -34.60 -3.00
N GLY A 351 -21.88 -35.62 -2.41
CA GLY A 351 -22.36 -36.82 -3.11
C GLY A 351 -21.39 -38.01 -3.09
N GLY A 352 -20.36 -37.97 -2.25
CA GLY A 352 -19.37 -39.04 -2.06
C GLY A 352 -18.18 -38.93 -3.02
N MET A 353 -17.12 -39.68 -2.70
CA MET A 353 -15.80 -39.57 -3.36
C MET A 353 -15.87 -39.69 -4.89
N ALA A 354 -16.60 -40.69 -5.39
CA ALA A 354 -16.71 -40.94 -6.82
C ALA A 354 -17.41 -39.79 -7.57
N ALA A 355 -18.52 -39.27 -7.03
CA ALA A 355 -19.26 -38.17 -7.63
C ALA A 355 -18.46 -36.86 -7.57
N LEU A 356 -17.77 -36.59 -6.46
CA LEU A 356 -16.93 -35.40 -6.31
C LEU A 356 -15.75 -35.43 -7.28
N LYS A 357 -15.04 -36.56 -7.40
CA LYS A 357 -13.97 -36.73 -8.40
C LYS A 357 -14.47 -36.51 -9.82
N GLN A 358 -15.69 -36.94 -10.14
CA GLN A 358 -16.30 -36.68 -11.45
C GLN A 358 -16.62 -35.19 -11.67
N GLN A 359 -17.17 -34.51 -10.67
CA GLN A 359 -17.46 -33.06 -10.73
C GLN A 359 -16.18 -32.21 -10.87
N LEU A 360 -15.07 -32.68 -10.30
CA LEU A 360 -13.76 -32.02 -10.34
C LEU A 360 -12.92 -32.40 -11.57
N GLN A 361 -13.48 -33.09 -12.56
CA GLN A 361 -12.85 -33.26 -13.89
C GLN A 361 -12.90 -31.94 -14.67
N LEU A 362 -12.14 -30.97 -14.19
CA LEU A 362 -12.10 -29.58 -14.67
C LEU A 362 -10.72 -29.28 -15.26
N PRO A 363 -10.62 -28.33 -16.22
CA PRO A 363 -9.32 -27.89 -16.73
C PRO A 363 -8.42 -27.39 -15.59
N ASP A 364 -7.14 -27.80 -15.63
CA ASP A 364 -6.12 -27.43 -14.65
C ASP A 364 -6.48 -27.74 -13.19
N VAL A 365 -7.34 -28.74 -12.96
CA VAL A 365 -7.63 -29.27 -11.62
C VAL A 365 -7.15 -30.71 -11.52
N SER A 366 -6.41 -31.03 -10.47
CA SER A 366 -6.06 -32.41 -10.11
C SER A 366 -6.59 -32.75 -8.73
N VAL A 367 -6.83 -34.04 -8.50
CA VAL A 367 -7.35 -34.53 -7.22
C VAL A 367 -6.54 -35.74 -6.77
N GLN A 368 -6.17 -35.75 -5.50
CA GLN A 368 -5.45 -36.85 -4.87
C GLN A 368 -6.26 -37.33 -3.66
N GLU A 369 -6.59 -38.62 -3.64
CA GLU A 369 -7.14 -39.26 -2.45
C GLU A 369 -5.98 -39.72 -1.55
N THR A 370 -6.06 -39.38 -0.27
CA THR A 370 -5.08 -39.78 0.75
C THR A 370 -5.39 -41.17 1.28
N ASP A 371 -4.42 -41.81 1.93
CA ASP A 371 -4.58 -43.18 2.43
C ASP A 371 -5.68 -43.32 3.49
N ASN A 372 -5.99 -42.23 4.19
CA ASN A 372 -7.06 -42.17 5.18
C ASN A 372 -8.40 -41.63 4.61
N GLY A 373 -8.58 -41.62 3.28
CA GLY A 373 -9.86 -41.30 2.64
C GLY A 373 -10.24 -39.81 2.66
N ARG A 374 -9.25 -38.90 2.74
CA ARG A 374 -9.44 -37.48 2.44
C ARG A 374 -9.17 -37.18 0.98
N LEU A 375 -9.62 -36.03 0.53
CA LEU A 375 -9.39 -35.55 -0.83
C LEU A 375 -8.61 -34.24 -0.79
N MET A 376 -7.47 -34.21 -1.48
CA MET A 376 -6.72 -32.99 -1.78
C MET A 376 -7.06 -32.57 -3.21
N VAL A 377 -7.67 -31.40 -3.35
CA VAL A 377 -7.99 -30.78 -4.65
C VAL A 377 -6.95 -29.73 -4.95
N GLN A 378 -6.25 -29.87 -6.07
CA GLN A 378 -5.28 -28.89 -6.56
C GLN A 378 -5.88 -28.09 -7.72
N ALA A 379 -5.91 -26.77 -7.59
CA ALA A 379 -6.37 -25.82 -8.60
C ALA A 379 -5.18 -25.10 -9.23
N GLY A 380 -4.80 -25.46 -10.45
CA GLY A 380 -3.62 -24.96 -11.16
C GLY A 380 -2.36 -25.78 -10.89
N VAL A 381 -1.36 -25.65 -11.77
CA VAL A 381 -0.07 -26.36 -11.66
C VAL A 381 0.78 -25.87 -10.48
N LEU A 382 0.66 -24.58 -10.13
CA LEU A 382 1.28 -23.91 -9.00
C LEU A 382 0.25 -22.95 -8.38
N PRO A 383 0.48 -22.41 -7.17
CA PRO A 383 -0.45 -21.44 -6.61
C PRO A 383 -0.44 -20.15 -7.44
N ASP A 384 -1.58 -19.47 -7.49
CA ASP A 384 -1.77 -18.27 -8.30
C ASP A 384 -2.02 -17.09 -7.34
N VAL A 385 -1.30 -15.99 -7.55
CA VAL A 385 -1.50 -14.75 -6.78
C VAL A 385 -2.86 -14.11 -7.09
N GLY A 386 -3.43 -14.36 -8.27
CA GLY A 386 -4.71 -13.80 -8.70
C GLY A 386 -4.66 -12.27 -8.80
N ALA A 387 -3.60 -11.77 -9.45
CA ALA A 387 -3.37 -10.35 -9.66
C ALA A 387 -4.54 -9.72 -10.43
N GLN A 388 -4.91 -8.50 -10.03
CA GLN A 388 -6.10 -7.83 -10.54
C GLN A 388 -6.12 -7.72 -12.08
N GLU A 389 -4.96 -7.55 -12.70
CA GLU A 389 -4.80 -7.46 -14.15
C GLU A 389 -5.09 -8.74 -14.93
N ASP A 390 -4.91 -9.89 -14.29
CA ASP A 390 -5.14 -11.22 -14.86
C ASP A 390 -6.54 -11.75 -14.49
N GLY A 391 -7.21 -11.08 -13.56
CA GLY A 391 -8.51 -11.47 -13.02
C GLY A 391 -8.41 -12.61 -12.00
N HIS A 392 -9.55 -13.20 -11.64
CA HIS A 392 -9.58 -14.32 -10.71
C HIS A 392 -8.99 -15.60 -11.35
N PRO A 393 -8.15 -16.37 -10.62
CA PRO A 393 -7.59 -17.61 -11.15
C PRO A 393 -8.69 -18.57 -11.62
N PRO A 394 -8.71 -18.96 -12.92
CA PRO A 394 -9.83 -19.75 -13.47
C PRO A 394 -10.04 -21.09 -12.77
N ALA A 395 -8.96 -21.77 -12.37
CA ALA A 395 -9.03 -23.03 -11.63
C ALA A 395 -9.66 -22.83 -10.24
N TYR A 396 -9.40 -21.70 -9.57
CA TYR A 396 -9.95 -21.41 -8.25
C TYR A 396 -11.46 -21.14 -8.37
N VAL A 397 -11.87 -20.37 -9.39
CA VAL A 397 -13.29 -20.15 -9.70
C VAL A 397 -13.99 -21.45 -10.03
N ALA A 398 -13.36 -22.33 -10.82
CA ALA A 398 -13.94 -23.62 -11.21
C ALA A 398 -14.13 -24.56 -10.00
N VAL A 399 -13.11 -24.70 -9.15
CA VAL A 399 -13.21 -25.48 -7.91
C VAL A 399 -14.22 -24.86 -6.94
N ASN A 400 -14.26 -23.52 -6.82
CA ASN A 400 -15.24 -22.82 -5.98
C ASN A 400 -16.67 -23.17 -6.39
N ARG A 401 -16.99 -23.23 -7.68
CA ARG A 401 -18.35 -23.61 -8.14
C ARG A 401 -18.80 -24.98 -7.63
N VAL A 402 -17.88 -25.93 -7.51
CA VAL A 402 -18.16 -27.28 -6.98
C VAL A 402 -18.27 -27.26 -5.46
N LEU A 403 -17.38 -26.54 -4.77
CA LEU A 403 -17.27 -26.57 -3.31
C LEU A 403 -18.11 -25.50 -2.58
N LYS A 404 -18.77 -24.59 -3.32
CA LYS A 404 -19.49 -23.43 -2.76
C LYS A 404 -20.53 -23.82 -1.70
N SER A 405 -21.23 -24.95 -1.88
CA SER A 405 -22.31 -25.36 -0.98
C SER A 405 -21.86 -25.76 0.42
N ILE A 406 -20.58 -26.08 0.61
CA ILE A 406 -19.99 -26.46 1.91
C ILE A 406 -19.16 -25.32 2.55
N ARG A 407 -19.03 -24.19 1.85
CA ARG A 407 -18.36 -22.98 2.36
C ARG A 407 -19.24 -22.31 3.40
N VAL A 408 -18.61 -21.66 4.39
CA VAL A 408 -19.33 -20.90 5.41
C VAL A 408 -20.25 -19.84 4.77
N PRO A 409 -21.57 -19.87 5.04
CA PRO A 409 -22.52 -18.96 4.40
C PRO A 409 -22.53 -17.56 5.04
N ASN A 410 -22.28 -17.49 6.35
CA ASN A 410 -22.27 -16.24 7.13
C ASN A 410 -20.99 -16.20 7.97
N PRO A 411 -19.82 -15.96 7.36
CA PRO A 411 -18.56 -15.90 8.07
C PRO A 411 -18.57 -14.79 9.13
N ASP A 412 -17.97 -15.11 10.27
CA ASP A 412 -17.48 -14.09 11.19
C ASP A 412 -16.42 -13.21 10.50
N GLN A 413 -16.26 -12.01 11.03
CA GLN A 413 -15.34 -11.02 10.51
C GLN A 413 -13.90 -11.55 10.52
N LEU A 414 -13.18 -11.41 9.39
CA LEU A 414 -11.82 -11.99 9.23
C LEU A 414 -10.75 -11.30 10.07
N HIS A 415 -11.00 -10.08 10.53
CA HIS A 415 -10.11 -9.27 11.36
C HIS A 415 -10.82 -8.86 12.65
N SER A 416 -10.11 -8.87 13.77
CA SER A 416 -10.54 -8.13 14.95
C SER A 416 -10.31 -6.66 14.65
N CYS A 417 -11.26 -5.97 14.02
CA CYS A 417 -11.15 -4.52 13.90
C CYS A 417 -10.89 -3.96 15.29
N MET A 418 -9.71 -3.34 15.47
CA MET A 418 -9.60 -2.22 16.39
C MET A 418 -10.59 -1.18 15.85
N ASP A 419 -11.45 -0.61 16.69
CA ASP A 419 -12.35 0.47 16.26
C ASP A 419 -11.49 1.51 15.50
N ASP A 420 -11.83 1.78 14.24
CA ASP A 420 -11.21 2.77 13.33
C ASP A 420 -9.96 2.38 12.49
N ALA A 421 -9.55 1.11 12.40
CA ALA A 421 -8.50 0.65 11.45
C ALA A 421 -9.08 0.08 10.12
N GLU A 422 -8.41 0.33 8.98
CA GLU A 422 -8.74 -0.34 7.71
C GLU A 422 -8.59 -1.86 7.88
N GLY A 423 -9.59 -2.64 7.50
CA GLY A 423 -9.53 -4.08 7.71
C GLY A 423 -10.77 -4.78 7.18
N PHE A 424 -10.80 -6.10 7.35
CA PHE A 424 -12.00 -6.85 7.02
C PHE A 424 -13.13 -6.49 7.99
N THR A 425 -14.10 -5.69 7.55
CA THR A 425 -15.43 -5.52 8.13
C THR A 425 -16.30 -6.74 7.83
N LYS A 426 -17.49 -6.82 8.44
CA LYS A 426 -18.45 -7.88 8.10
C LYS A 426 -18.82 -7.88 6.61
N ALA A 427 -18.99 -6.71 5.99
CA ALA A 427 -19.42 -6.59 4.60
C ALA A 427 -18.33 -7.03 3.61
N ASN A 428 -17.10 -6.53 3.77
CA ASN A 428 -16.00 -6.91 2.89
C ASN A 428 -15.46 -8.33 3.20
N THR A 429 -15.69 -8.87 4.40
CA THR A 429 -15.49 -10.30 4.70
C THR A 429 -16.40 -11.14 3.82
N LEU A 430 -17.70 -10.85 3.80
CA LEU A 430 -18.64 -11.55 2.92
C LEU A 430 -18.22 -11.47 1.45
N ALA A 431 -17.78 -10.30 0.99
CA ALA A 431 -17.28 -10.11 -0.37
C ALA A 431 -16.03 -10.97 -0.64
N TRP A 432 -15.09 -11.04 0.30
CA TRP A 432 -13.88 -11.86 0.15
C TRP A 432 -14.21 -13.35 0.07
N TYR A 433 -15.14 -13.86 0.90
CA TYR A 433 -15.59 -15.24 0.79
C TYR A 433 -16.30 -15.50 -0.54
N ALA A 434 -17.05 -14.53 -1.06
CA ALA A 434 -17.79 -14.63 -2.32
C ALA A 434 -16.96 -14.29 -3.58
N ARG A 435 -15.67 -13.95 -3.46
CA ARG A 435 -14.84 -13.42 -4.57
C ARG A 435 -14.78 -14.31 -5.81
N PHE A 436 -15.06 -15.60 -5.68
CA PHE A 436 -15.05 -16.56 -6.78
C PHE A 436 -16.46 -17.00 -7.24
N ASP A 437 -17.52 -16.34 -6.79
CA ASP A 437 -18.91 -16.75 -7.03
C ASP A 437 -19.44 -16.29 -8.41
N ASP A 438 -19.09 -15.07 -8.84
CA ASP A 438 -19.59 -14.45 -10.07
C ASP A 438 -18.42 -13.90 -10.92
N ALA A 439 -18.02 -14.63 -11.97
CA ALA A 439 -17.07 -14.11 -12.95
C ALA A 439 -17.79 -13.22 -13.98
N THR A 440 -18.26 -12.05 -13.55
CA THR A 440 -18.52 -10.92 -14.45
C THR A 440 -17.41 -9.89 -14.21
N PRO A 441 -16.69 -9.39 -15.25
CA PRO A 441 -15.60 -8.44 -15.03
C PRO A 441 -16.15 -7.16 -14.41
N VAL A 442 -15.74 -6.86 -13.18
CA VAL A 442 -15.88 -5.52 -12.62
C VAL A 442 -14.96 -4.59 -13.40
N ALA A 443 -15.45 -3.39 -13.72
CA ALA A 443 -14.72 -2.41 -14.53
C ALA A 443 -13.31 -2.14 -13.97
N SER A 444 -12.36 -2.20 -14.88
CA SER A 444 -10.90 -2.21 -14.71
C SER A 444 -10.31 -0.96 -14.03
N LEU A 445 -9.45 -1.17 -13.04
CA LEU A 445 -8.35 -0.28 -12.68
C LEU A 445 -7.11 -0.65 -13.52
N SER A 446 -6.27 0.32 -13.89
CA SER A 446 -5.15 0.10 -14.82
C SER A 446 -3.98 -0.69 -14.17
N PRO A 447 -3.37 -1.67 -14.88
CA PRO A 447 -2.21 -2.42 -14.40
C PRO A 447 -0.90 -1.67 -14.66
N SER A 448 -0.24 -1.15 -13.62
CA SER A 448 1.23 -0.96 -13.64
C SER A 448 1.77 -0.42 -12.31
N ALA A 449 2.45 -1.27 -11.53
CA ALA A 449 3.84 -1.04 -11.04
C ALA A 449 4.22 -1.92 -9.81
N PRO A 450 5.46 -2.48 -9.78
CA PRO A 450 6.14 -3.09 -8.61
C PRO A 450 6.35 -2.20 -7.41
N ALA A 451 6.06 -2.72 -6.21
CA ALA A 451 6.37 -2.04 -4.95
C ALA A 451 7.88 -1.85 -4.74
N GLY A 452 8.73 -2.71 -5.31
CA GLY A 452 10.19 -2.54 -5.34
C GLY A 452 10.69 -1.38 -6.23
N GLU A 453 9.92 -0.94 -7.22
CA GLU A 453 10.29 0.20 -8.08
C GLU A 453 10.00 1.56 -7.43
N LEU A 454 9.04 1.60 -6.50
CA LEU A 454 8.67 2.82 -5.75
C LEU A 454 9.78 3.30 -4.81
N TRP A 455 10.63 2.40 -4.32
CA TRP A 455 11.75 2.75 -3.43
C TRP A 455 13.05 3.10 -4.18
N ARG A 456 13.33 2.48 -5.35
CA ARG A 456 14.57 2.79 -6.13
C ARG A 456 14.45 4.05 -7.00
N LYS A 457 13.26 4.45 -7.44
CA LYS A 457 13.08 5.71 -8.18
C LYS A 457 13.22 6.97 -7.31
N ALA A 458 13.25 6.82 -5.99
CA ALA A 458 13.69 7.89 -5.07
C ALA A 458 15.21 8.14 -5.14
N GLY A 459 16.00 7.31 -5.83
CA GLY A 459 17.46 7.32 -5.73
C GLY A 459 18.27 7.78 -6.95
N GLN A 460 17.87 7.53 -8.20
CA GLN A 460 18.69 7.90 -9.38
C GLN A 460 17.88 8.27 -10.63
N ALA A 461 18.24 9.43 -11.20
CA ALA A 461 17.61 10.09 -12.33
C ALA A 461 17.68 9.32 -13.66
N SER A 462 16.58 9.34 -14.41
CA SER A 462 16.56 9.18 -15.88
C SER A 462 16.59 10.56 -16.55
N PRO A 463 17.09 10.67 -17.79
CA PRO A 463 17.67 11.91 -18.32
C PRO A 463 16.66 13.04 -18.46
N ILE A 464 17.19 14.25 -18.24
CA ILE A 464 16.55 15.55 -18.39
C ILE A 464 15.79 15.60 -19.73
N PRO A 465 14.46 15.77 -19.72
CA PRO A 465 13.77 16.34 -20.87
C PRO A 465 14.37 17.72 -21.11
N SER A 466 14.87 17.98 -22.31
CA SER A 466 15.41 19.31 -22.65
C SER A 466 14.41 20.41 -22.24
N ASP A 467 14.90 21.59 -21.82
CA ASP A 467 14.08 22.77 -21.46
C ASP A 467 13.02 23.11 -22.53
N GLN A 468 13.24 22.65 -23.76
CA GLN A 468 12.31 22.73 -24.89
C GLN A 468 11.04 21.88 -24.67
N MET A 469 11.18 20.62 -24.24
CA MET A 469 10.06 19.68 -24.07
C MET A 469 9.16 20.03 -22.87
N MET A 470 9.71 20.67 -21.85
CA MET A 470 8.96 21.18 -20.69
C MET A 470 8.08 22.39 -21.04
N ARG A 471 8.40 23.13 -22.11
CA ARG A 471 7.59 24.26 -22.60
C ARG A 471 6.40 23.82 -23.46
N ASP A 472 6.43 22.61 -24.00
CA ASP A 472 5.50 22.14 -25.03
C ASP A 472 4.32 21.30 -24.48
N ALA A 473 4.28 21.03 -23.16
CA ALA A 473 3.18 20.29 -22.54
C ALA A 473 1.97 21.19 -22.25
N GLN A 474 0.79 20.82 -22.73
CA GLN A 474 -0.43 21.60 -22.51
C GLN A 474 -1.01 21.37 -21.11
N ALA A 475 -1.25 22.47 -20.39
CA ALA A 475 -1.97 22.52 -19.13
C ALA A 475 -3.34 21.83 -19.24
N PRO A 476 -3.80 21.08 -18.23
CA PRO A 476 -5.16 20.56 -18.18
C PRO A 476 -6.16 21.73 -18.19
N SER A 477 -7.30 21.54 -18.86
CA SER A 477 -8.40 22.50 -18.78
C SER A 477 -9.06 22.49 -17.39
N HIS A 478 -9.67 23.60 -16.96
CA HIS A 478 -10.42 23.69 -15.70
C HIS A 478 -11.46 22.56 -15.55
N LYS A 479 -12.16 22.21 -16.63
CA LYS A 479 -13.13 21.10 -16.65
C LYS A 479 -12.48 19.75 -16.35
N GLN A 480 -11.29 19.49 -16.90
CA GLN A 480 -10.55 18.25 -16.63
C GLN A 480 -10.03 18.22 -15.19
N ALA A 481 -9.53 19.34 -14.69
CA ALA A 481 -9.04 19.43 -13.32
C ALA A 481 -10.16 19.23 -12.29
N TYR A 482 -11.33 19.86 -12.50
CA TYR A 482 -12.50 19.63 -11.65
C TYR A 482 -12.97 18.17 -11.68
N ALA A 483 -13.04 17.56 -12.87
CA ALA A 483 -13.43 16.17 -13.03
C ALA A 483 -12.50 15.19 -12.30
N ARG A 484 -11.21 15.51 -12.17
CA ARG A 484 -10.26 14.71 -11.36
C ARG A 484 -10.62 14.73 -9.88
N ILE A 485 -10.96 15.89 -9.33
CA ILE A 485 -11.42 16.00 -7.94
C ILE A 485 -12.73 15.21 -7.77
N ALA A 486 -13.71 15.46 -8.64
CA ALA A 486 -15.04 14.84 -8.57
C ALA A 486 -14.99 13.31 -8.68
N LYS A 487 -14.05 12.75 -9.45
CA LYS A 487 -13.87 11.29 -9.57
C LYS A 487 -13.41 10.63 -8.26
N GLN A 488 -12.69 11.36 -7.40
CA GLN A 488 -12.07 10.82 -6.19
C GLN A 488 -12.85 11.14 -4.92
N VAL A 489 -13.82 12.06 -4.97
CA VAL A 489 -14.53 12.56 -3.77
C VAL A 489 -15.17 11.44 -2.96
N ASP A 490 -15.83 10.47 -3.61
CA ASP A 490 -16.50 9.34 -2.94
C ASP A 490 -15.51 8.42 -2.22
N PHE A 491 -14.22 8.46 -2.58
CA PHE A 491 -13.16 7.72 -1.90
C PHE A 491 -12.49 8.52 -0.79
N ILE A 492 -12.59 9.86 -0.82
CA ILE A 492 -11.98 10.76 0.16
C ILE A 492 -12.97 11.10 1.29
N GLU A 493 -14.27 11.11 1.00
CA GLU A 493 -15.29 11.37 2.00
C GLU A 493 -15.63 10.11 2.80
N GLY A 494 -15.52 10.21 4.13
CA GLY A 494 -15.90 9.14 5.04
C GLY A 494 -17.40 9.21 5.28
N VAL A 495 -18.18 8.35 4.60
CA VAL A 495 -19.64 8.32 4.70
C VAL A 495 -20.10 7.01 5.35
N THR A 496 -20.96 7.11 6.36
CA THR A 496 -21.56 5.92 7.01
C THR A 496 -22.57 5.23 6.08
N PRO A 497 -22.94 3.96 6.34
CA PRO A 497 -23.99 3.27 5.57
C PRO A 497 -25.34 4.01 5.56
N GLU A 498 -25.63 4.80 6.59
CA GLU A 498 -26.83 5.63 6.72
C GLU A 498 -26.74 6.95 5.93
N GLY A 499 -25.61 7.21 5.27
CA GLY A 499 -25.37 8.41 4.48
C GLY A 499 -24.86 9.61 5.29
N GLN A 500 -24.37 9.40 6.52
CA GLN A 500 -23.81 10.48 7.33
C GLN A 500 -22.35 10.74 6.94
N VAL A 501 -22.02 11.98 6.60
CA VAL A 501 -20.65 12.38 6.25
C VAL A 501 -19.87 12.67 7.54
N LEU A 502 -18.91 11.81 7.88
CA LEU A 502 -18.01 11.92 9.04
C LEU A 502 -16.69 12.61 8.68
N VAL A 503 -16.21 12.44 7.44
CA VAL A 503 -15.06 13.17 6.89
C VAL A 503 -15.45 13.73 5.52
N ARG A 504 -15.11 14.98 5.28
CA ARG A 504 -15.50 15.72 4.06
C ARG A 504 -14.27 16.22 3.32
N LEU A 505 -14.34 16.28 2.00
CA LEU A 505 -13.36 17.05 1.22
C LEU A 505 -13.65 18.55 1.33
N GLY A 506 -12.69 19.32 1.81
CA GLY A 506 -12.81 20.78 1.97
C GLY A 506 -11.84 21.54 1.07
N LEU A 507 -12.28 22.72 0.62
CA LEU A 507 -11.38 23.74 0.06
C LEU A 507 -10.96 24.67 1.20
N MET A 508 -9.71 24.53 1.64
CA MET A 508 -9.23 25.08 2.91
C MET A 508 -8.07 26.04 2.68
N CYS A 509 -8.02 27.12 3.47
CA CYS A 509 -6.88 28.03 3.51
C CYS A 509 -6.48 28.24 4.97
N THR A 510 -5.21 27.99 5.28
CA THR A 510 -4.63 28.19 6.61
C THR A 510 -3.44 29.13 6.48
N VAL A 511 -3.48 30.23 7.23
CA VAL A 511 -2.43 31.26 7.24
C VAL A 511 -1.85 31.43 8.62
N TYR A 512 -0.54 31.66 8.68
CA TYR A 512 0.22 31.92 9.90
C TYR A 512 0.83 33.31 9.84
N PHE A 513 0.72 34.03 10.94
CA PHE A 513 1.20 35.41 11.05
C PHE A 513 1.69 35.69 12.47
N ARG A 514 2.57 36.67 12.60
CA ARG A 514 3.14 37.09 13.88
C ARG A 514 2.28 38.19 14.50
N ASN A 515 2.50 38.43 15.79
CA ASN A 515 1.92 39.57 16.50
C ASN A 515 0.38 39.56 16.58
N GLY A 516 -0.29 38.41 16.49
CA GLY A 516 -1.76 38.36 16.55
C GLY A 516 -2.36 38.83 17.88
N GLY A 517 -1.57 38.82 18.97
CA GLY A 517 -1.94 39.41 20.26
C GLY A 517 -1.87 40.94 20.30
N GLN A 518 -1.26 41.60 19.29
CA GLN A 518 -1.29 43.06 19.20
C GLN A 518 -2.69 43.54 18.83
N ARG A 519 -3.13 44.62 19.47
CA ARG A 519 -4.48 45.20 19.30
C ARG A 519 -4.90 45.34 17.83
N ASP A 520 -4.08 45.99 17.01
CA ASP A 520 -4.40 46.23 15.59
C ASP A 520 -4.56 44.93 14.81
N MET A 521 -3.71 43.93 15.07
CA MET A 521 -3.78 42.63 14.41
C MET A 521 -4.96 41.79 14.91
N GLY A 522 -5.24 41.81 16.22
CA GLY A 522 -6.40 41.14 16.80
C GLY A 522 -7.71 41.69 16.22
N TYR A 523 -7.83 43.00 16.01
CA TYR A 523 -9.00 43.59 15.34
C TYR A 523 -9.08 43.25 13.85
N LYS A 524 -7.95 43.13 13.14
CA LYS A 524 -7.91 42.60 11.77
C LYS A 524 -8.44 41.16 11.72
N VAL A 525 -8.05 40.30 12.67
CA VAL A 525 -8.60 38.94 12.80
C VAL A 525 -10.11 38.97 13.01
N LEU A 526 -10.62 39.79 13.93
CA LEU A 526 -12.07 39.95 14.14
C LEU A 526 -12.79 40.48 12.88
N GLY A 527 -12.14 41.34 12.09
CA GLY A 527 -12.65 41.82 10.80
C GLY A 527 -12.78 40.71 9.75
N CYS A 528 -11.89 39.71 9.76
CA CYS A 528 -12.03 38.53 8.92
C CYS A 528 -13.30 37.73 9.26
N PHE A 529 -13.68 37.64 10.54
CA PHE A 529 -14.96 37.04 10.94
C PHE A 529 -16.15 37.86 10.47
N ASP A 530 -16.10 39.20 10.54
CA ASP A 530 -17.18 40.05 10.02
C ASP A 530 -17.43 39.79 8.53
N ARG A 531 -16.35 39.80 7.73
CA ARG A 531 -16.43 39.53 6.29
C ARG A 531 -16.99 38.12 6.02
N PHE A 532 -16.59 37.14 6.83
CA PHE A 532 -17.05 35.76 6.66
C PHE A 532 -18.55 35.64 6.98
N VAL A 533 -19.02 36.37 8.00
CA VAL A 533 -20.43 36.47 8.37
C VAL A 533 -21.24 37.21 7.32
N GLU A 534 -20.70 38.28 6.75
CA GLU A 534 -21.35 39.03 5.68
C GLU A 534 -21.61 38.15 4.46
N GLN A 535 -20.62 37.32 4.08
CA GLN A 535 -20.67 36.51 2.89
C GLN A 535 -21.37 35.16 3.08
N PHE A 536 -21.13 34.48 4.19
CA PHE A 536 -21.59 33.11 4.43
C PHE A 536 -22.57 32.98 5.60
N GLY A 537 -22.96 34.10 6.23
CA GLY A 537 -23.88 34.18 7.37
C GLY A 537 -25.11 33.26 7.29
N PRO A 538 -25.81 33.17 6.14
CA PRO A 538 -26.96 32.28 5.98
C PRO A 538 -26.66 30.79 6.20
N HIS A 539 -25.42 30.34 6.02
CA HIS A 539 -25.00 28.96 6.20
C HIS A 539 -24.62 28.63 7.65
N LEU A 540 -24.30 29.63 8.47
CA LEU A 540 -23.70 29.46 9.79
C LEU A 540 -24.73 29.04 10.82
N LYS A 541 -24.39 28.06 11.66
CA LYS A 541 -25.30 27.46 12.64
C LYS A 541 -24.70 27.31 14.04
N GLY A 542 -23.38 27.22 14.17
CA GLY A 542 -22.72 27.00 15.45
C GLY A 542 -21.46 27.86 15.62
N GLN A 543 -21.11 28.13 16.88
CA GLN A 543 -19.84 28.77 17.25
C GLN A 543 -19.25 28.18 18.53
N PHE A 544 -17.94 28.28 18.65
CA PHE A 544 -17.18 27.98 19.86
C PHE A 544 -16.08 29.03 20.06
N HIS A 545 -15.93 29.54 21.27
CA HIS A 545 -14.96 30.60 21.61
C HIS A 545 -14.57 30.51 23.09
N ASP A 546 -13.61 31.28 23.59
CA ASP A 546 -13.10 31.18 24.98
C ASP A 546 -14.17 31.25 26.07
N PHE A 547 -15.23 32.04 25.82
CA PHE A 547 -16.36 32.17 26.75
C PHE A 547 -17.47 31.14 26.55
N SER A 548 -17.30 30.21 25.61
CA SER A 548 -18.17 29.04 25.45
C SER A 548 -17.79 28.06 26.55
N GLY A 549 -18.77 27.37 27.15
CA GLY A 549 -18.49 26.33 28.14
C GLY A 549 -17.79 25.13 27.52
N ARG A 550 -18.19 23.91 27.90
CA ARG A 550 -17.54 22.68 27.40
C ARG A 550 -17.89 22.29 25.95
N GLY A 551 -18.46 23.19 25.13
CA GLY A 551 -18.86 22.82 23.77
C GLY A 551 -19.46 23.95 22.95
N PHE A 552 -19.79 23.62 21.70
CA PHE A 552 -20.39 24.54 20.74
C PHE A 552 -21.74 25.08 21.20
N THR A 553 -22.04 26.29 20.75
CA THR A 553 -23.34 26.93 20.96
C THR A 553 -24.00 27.22 19.62
N SER A 554 -25.29 26.87 19.50
CA SER A 554 -26.06 27.23 18.31
C SER A 554 -26.21 28.76 18.19
N LEU A 555 -26.12 29.27 16.97
CA LEU A 555 -26.25 30.69 16.70
C LEU A 555 -27.68 31.18 16.96
N ARG A 556 -27.78 32.25 17.75
CA ARG A 556 -29.02 32.95 18.07
C ARG A 556 -28.93 34.39 17.56
N LYS A 557 -30.04 35.11 17.53
CA LYS A 557 -30.02 36.54 17.18
C LYS A 557 -28.99 37.29 18.04
N ALA A 558 -28.09 38.01 17.39
CA ALA A 558 -26.97 38.74 18.00
C ALA A 558 -25.92 37.90 18.76
N SER A 559 -25.90 36.56 18.64
CA SER A 559 -24.89 35.73 19.33
C SER A 559 -23.47 36.00 18.83
N ILE A 560 -23.32 36.21 17.51
CA ILE A 560 -22.04 36.55 16.88
C ILE A 560 -21.54 37.92 17.37
N THR A 561 -22.41 38.94 17.36
CA THR A 561 -22.08 40.29 17.84
C THR A 561 -21.63 40.26 19.31
N LYS A 562 -22.34 39.53 20.18
CA LYS A 562 -21.98 39.39 21.59
C LYS A 562 -20.67 38.63 21.79
N ALA A 563 -20.41 37.59 20.99
CA ALA A 563 -19.13 36.88 21.02
C ALA A 563 -17.99 37.83 20.66
N LYS A 564 -18.14 38.57 19.55
CA LYS A 564 -17.17 39.56 19.09
C LYS A 564 -16.91 40.67 20.11
N GLU A 565 -17.95 41.21 20.77
CA GLU A 565 -17.80 42.22 21.84
C GLU A 565 -16.91 41.70 22.98
N LYS A 566 -17.12 40.45 23.41
CA LYS A 566 -16.29 39.84 24.45
C LYS A 566 -14.86 39.57 23.99
N LEU A 567 -14.70 39.05 22.78
CA LEU A 567 -13.37 38.78 22.20
C LEU A 567 -12.60 40.08 21.94
N SER A 568 -13.28 41.19 21.64
CA SER A 568 -12.66 42.52 21.54
C SER A 568 -12.03 42.96 22.87
N GLY A 569 -12.62 42.57 24.00
CA GLY A 569 -12.01 42.76 25.32
C GLY A 569 -10.68 42.01 25.46
N LEU A 570 -10.60 40.75 25.02
CA LEU A 570 -9.35 39.98 25.01
C LEU A 570 -8.29 40.62 24.10
N VAL A 571 -8.70 41.11 22.92
CA VAL A 571 -7.82 41.84 22.01
C VAL A 571 -7.28 43.11 22.66
N ASP A 572 -8.14 43.87 23.37
CA ASP A 572 -7.76 45.10 24.06
C ASP A 572 -6.76 44.83 25.20
N ASP A 573 -6.91 43.69 25.87
CA ASP A 573 -6.04 43.22 26.95
C ASP A 573 -4.74 42.54 26.44
N GLY A 574 -4.58 42.38 25.12
CA GLY A 574 -3.43 41.66 24.54
C GLY A 574 -3.43 40.15 24.80
N ALA A 575 -4.57 39.60 25.24
CA ALA A 575 -4.74 38.20 25.56
C ALA A 575 -4.93 37.35 24.30
N MET A 576 -4.52 36.09 24.39
CA MET A 576 -4.89 35.07 23.40
C MET A 576 -6.41 34.94 23.37
N PHE A 577 -6.97 34.80 22.16
CA PHE A 577 -8.34 34.35 21.98
C PHE A 577 -8.44 33.27 20.91
N PHE A 578 -9.53 32.52 21.00
CA PHE A 578 -9.92 31.47 20.09
C PHE A 578 -11.37 31.66 19.66
N TRP A 579 -11.63 31.53 18.36
CA TRP A 579 -12.99 31.55 17.85
C TRP A 579 -13.14 30.61 16.66
N ILE A 580 -14.17 29.78 16.67
CA ILE A 580 -14.69 28.97 15.58
C ILE A 580 -16.11 29.42 15.28
N LEU A 581 -16.42 29.61 14.01
CA LEU A 581 -17.76 29.87 13.51
C LEU A 581 -18.00 29.00 12.29
N GLN A 582 -19.09 28.22 12.28
CA GLN A 582 -19.27 27.15 11.30
C GLN A 582 -20.74 26.84 10.93
N SER A 583 -20.94 26.11 9.83
CA SER A 583 -22.26 25.71 9.32
C SER A 583 -22.88 24.47 10.00
N GLU A 584 -22.14 23.82 10.89
CA GLU A 584 -22.62 22.76 11.78
C GLU A 584 -22.97 23.35 13.17
N LYS A 585 -23.98 22.82 13.85
CA LYS A 585 -24.50 23.36 15.11
C LYS A 585 -23.59 23.09 16.30
N ASN A 586 -22.99 21.91 16.38
CA ASN A 586 -22.46 21.33 17.62
C ASN A 586 -20.99 20.87 17.53
N GLY A 587 -20.37 20.86 16.35
CA GLY A 587 -19.03 20.33 16.10
C GLY A 587 -18.96 18.81 15.92
N GLU A 588 -20.09 18.10 15.87
CA GLU A 588 -20.14 16.62 15.79
C GLU A 588 -19.86 16.11 14.37
N LEU A 589 -20.11 16.93 13.35
CA LEU A 589 -19.91 16.60 11.94
C LEU A 589 -19.01 17.66 11.28
N PRO A 590 -18.32 17.33 10.17
CA PRO A 590 -17.45 18.28 9.50
C PRO A 590 -18.30 19.38 8.81
N ALA A 591 -18.06 20.64 9.16
CA ALA A 591 -18.82 21.76 8.63
C ALA A 591 -18.43 22.13 7.19
N GLU A 592 -19.41 22.41 6.34
CA GLU A 592 -19.17 22.84 4.95
C GLU A 592 -18.51 24.22 4.84
N TYR A 593 -18.93 25.14 5.72
CA TYR A 593 -18.41 26.50 5.84
C TYR A 593 -17.89 26.67 7.25
N ALA A 594 -16.62 27.06 7.41
CA ALA A 594 -16.06 27.39 8.70
C ALA A 594 -14.99 28.47 8.61
N ILE A 595 -14.89 29.30 9.65
CA ILE A 595 -13.75 30.16 9.94
C ILE A 595 -13.30 29.92 11.37
N LYS A 596 -11.99 29.82 11.58
CA LYS A 596 -11.37 29.54 12.86
C LYS A 596 -10.10 30.36 13.02
N ALA A 597 -9.87 30.91 14.21
CA ALA A 597 -8.62 31.60 14.51
C ALA A 597 -8.17 31.35 15.95
N MET A 598 -6.85 31.43 16.14
CA MET A 598 -6.20 31.50 17.45
C MET A 598 -5.08 32.54 17.37
N THR A 599 -5.11 33.52 18.27
CA THR A 599 -4.03 34.52 18.38
C THR A 599 -2.97 34.11 19.41
N CYS A 600 -1.79 34.71 19.38
CA CYS A 600 -0.82 34.59 20.46
C CYS A 600 -1.17 35.52 21.64
N ASN A 601 -0.64 35.23 22.82
CA ASN A 601 -0.68 36.13 23.97
C ASN A 601 0.54 37.05 23.92
N ILE A 602 0.35 38.36 23.97
CA ILE A 602 1.46 39.32 23.79
C ILE A 602 2.50 39.25 24.93
N ASP A 603 2.08 38.90 26.14
CA ASP A 603 2.93 38.93 27.34
C ASP A 603 3.64 37.59 27.59
N HIS A 604 3.07 36.48 27.12
CA HIS A 604 3.55 35.13 27.45
C HIS A 604 4.13 34.40 26.24
N ASP A 605 3.62 34.69 25.04
CA ASP A 605 3.86 33.92 23.82
C ASP A 605 4.13 34.85 22.62
N SER A 606 4.82 35.98 22.82
CA SER A 606 5.01 37.01 21.77
C SER A 606 5.62 36.48 20.47
N GLU A 607 6.46 35.45 20.59
CA GLU A 607 7.14 34.81 19.47
C GLU A 607 6.26 33.77 18.74
N TRP A 608 5.17 33.30 19.36
CA TRP A 608 4.31 32.27 18.76
C TRP A 608 3.52 32.81 17.57
N LEU A 609 3.43 31.98 16.54
CA LEU A 609 2.56 32.24 15.40
C LEU A 609 1.09 32.20 15.82
N SER A 610 0.34 33.20 15.38
CA SER A 610 -1.11 33.17 15.30
C SER A 610 -1.52 32.50 14.00
N TYR A 611 -2.72 31.92 13.95
CA TYR A 611 -3.25 31.37 12.72
C TYR A 611 -4.72 31.71 12.50
N LEU A 612 -5.11 31.74 11.23
CA LEU A 612 -6.50 31.78 10.79
C LEU A 612 -6.71 30.75 9.69
N LYS A 613 -7.84 30.05 9.77
CA LYS A 613 -8.25 29.01 8.83
C LYS A 613 -9.67 29.28 8.33
N ILE A 614 -9.88 29.12 7.03
CA ILE A 614 -11.22 29.03 6.42
C ILE A 614 -11.40 27.67 5.73
N THR A 615 -12.63 27.15 5.77
CA THR A 615 -13.08 25.98 5.03
C THR A 615 -14.31 26.36 4.23
N LEU A 616 -14.29 26.10 2.92
CA LEU A 616 -15.41 26.23 2.00
C LEU A 616 -15.67 24.89 1.30
N PRO A 617 -16.89 24.64 0.77
CA PRO A 617 -17.15 23.44 -0.03
C PRO A 617 -16.30 23.42 -1.29
N TRP A 618 -15.70 22.27 -1.62
CA TRP A 618 -14.87 22.14 -2.83
C TRP A 618 -15.68 22.30 -4.12
N GLN A 619 -16.98 22.03 -4.08
CA GLN A 619 -17.94 22.26 -5.17
C GLN A 619 -18.01 23.72 -5.59
N LEU A 620 -17.52 24.65 -4.75
CA LEU A 620 -17.36 26.05 -5.14
C LEU A 620 -16.53 26.19 -6.42
N LEU A 621 -15.60 25.27 -6.71
CA LEU A 621 -14.79 25.29 -7.92
C LEU A 621 -15.57 24.99 -9.21
N GLU A 622 -16.80 24.49 -9.12
CA GLU A 622 -17.69 24.30 -10.27
C GLU A 622 -18.43 25.59 -10.65
N GLU A 623 -18.62 26.48 -9.69
CA GLU A 623 -19.37 27.71 -9.87
C GLU A 623 -18.58 28.71 -10.74
N PRO A 624 -19.24 29.48 -11.63
CA PRO A 624 -18.56 30.37 -12.58
C PRO A 624 -17.55 31.34 -11.96
N ASP A 625 -17.82 31.82 -10.75
CA ASP A 625 -16.98 32.77 -10.02
C ASP A 625 -16.34 32.16 -8.76
N GLY A 626 -16.56 30.88 -8.48
CA GLY A 626 -16.23 30.30 -7.18
C GLY A 626 -14.73 30.09 -6.95
N GLU A 627 -13.97 29.74 -7.99
CA GLU A 627 -12.50 29.72 -7.95
C GLU A 627 -11.94 31.10 -7.59
N GLN A 628 -12.43 32.16 -8.26
CA GLN A 628 -11.99 33.53 -8.02
C GLN A 628 -12.42 33.98 -6.63
N GLN A 629 -13.63 33.65 -6.18
CA GLN A 629 -14.13 33.94 -4.85
C GLN A 629 -13.22 33.34 -3.76
N PHE A 630 -12.73 32.10 -3.94
CA PHE A 630 -11.79 31.50 -3.00
C PHE A 630 -10.42 32.19 -3.05
N LYS A 631 -9.88 32.47 -4.24
CA LYS A 631 -8.61 33.19 -4.40
C LYS A 631 -8.64 34.59 -3.81
N ASP A 632 -9.76 35.30 -3.92
CA ASP A 632 -9.96 36.62 -3.32
C ASP A 632 -9.97 36.54 -1.79
N TRP A 633 -10.54 35.48 -1.22
CA TRP A 633 -10.43 35.21 0.22
C TRP A 633 -8.98 34.98 0.65
N VAL A 634 -8.25 34.14 -0.06
CA VAL A 634 -6.85 33.83 0.22
C VAL A 634 -6.00 35.11 0.14
N ARG A 635 -6.19 35.93 -0.90
CA ARG A 635 -5.52 37.22 -1.05
C ARG A 635 -5.89 38.18 0.10
N TYR A 636 -7.17 38.30 0.42
CA TYR A 636 -7.65 39.16 1.50
C TYR A 636 -7.02 38.78 2.85
N LEU A 637 -6.93 37.49 3.18
CA LEU A 637 -6.25 37.03 4.40
C LEU A 637 -4.75 37.36 4.37
N CYS A 638 -4.09 37.14 3.23
CA CYS A 638 -2.66 37.41 3.04
C CYS A 638 -2.32 38.90 3.25
N GLU A 639 -3.14 39.80 2.70
CA GLU A 639 -2.96 41.25 2.79
C GLU A 639 -3.36 41.80 4.17
N THR A 640 -4.47 41.32 4.72
CA THR A 640 -5.03 41.84 5.97
C THR A 640 -4.17 41.46 7.16
N LEU A 641 -3.73 40.20 7.22
CA LEU A 641 -3.07 39.63 8.41
C LEU A 641 -1.54 39.65 8.34
N ASP A 642 -0.97 40.33 7.34
CA ASP A 642 0.49 40.44 7.20
C ASP A 642 1.18 39.05 7.21
N VAL A 643 0.58 38.09 6.51
CA VAL A 643 0.92 36.65 6.56
C VAL A 643 2.42 36.42 6.37
N ASP A 644 2.97 35.57 7.25
CA ASP A 644 4.37 35.13 7.21
C ASP A 644 4.50 33.89 6.32
N GLN A 645 3.59 32.92 6.47
CA GLN A 645 3.43 31.81 5.52
C GLN A 645 2.03 31.20 5.60
N GLY A 646 1.63 30.48 4.58
CA GLY A 646 0.37 29.75 4.56
C GLY A 646 0.19 28.91 3.32
N TYR A 647 -0.92 28.19 3.28
CA TYR A 647 -1.27 27.32 2.17
C TYR A 647 -2.79 27.29 1.99
N ALA A 648 -3.22 27.02 0.76
CA ALA A 648 -4.62 26.75 0.46
C ALA A 648 -4.77 25.69 -0.62
N GLY A 649 -5.83 24.89 -0.54
CA GLY A 649 -6.07 23.76 -1.45
C GLY A 649 -7.05 22.76 -0.84
N LEU A 650 -6.94 21.50 -1.27
CA LEU A 650 -7.80 20.42 -0.79
C LEU A 650 -7.25 19.80 0.49
N ALA A 651 -8.14 19.45 1.41
CA ALA A 651 -7.82 18.75 2.66
C ALA A 651 -9.04 17.99 3.20
N CYS A 652 -8.81 16.99 4.04
CA CYS A 652 -9.86 16.35 4.81
C CYS A 652 -10.33 17.31 5.91
N ASN A 653 -11.59 17.71 5.83
CA ASN A 653 -12.26 18.43 6.90
C ASN A 653 -12.88 17.44 7.88
N LEU A 654 -12.45 17.52 9.13
CA LEU A 654 -12.84 16.61 10.21
C LEU A 654 -13.83 17.30 11.17
N PRO A 655 -14.60 16.54 11.96
CA PRO A 655 -15.37 17.07 13.09
C PRO A 655 -14.48 17.78 14.11
N TYR A 656 -15.10 18.48 15.08
CA TYR A 656 -14.34 19.13 16.14
C TYR A 656 -13.59 18.13 17.02
N ASP A 657 -14.17 16.96 17.28
CA ASP A 657 -13.48 15.83 17.92
C ASP A 657 -12.65 15.06 16.89
N TYR A 658 -11.73 15.77 16.23
CA TYR A 658 -10.97 15.27 15.09
C TYR A 658 -10.04 14.12 15.46
N HIS A 659 -9.71 13.92 16.74
CA HIS A 659 -8.78 12.88 17.20
C HIS A 659 -9.18 11.48 16.71
N GLN A 660 -10.48 11.17 16.72
CA GLN A 660 -11.04 9.90 16.26
C GLN A 660 -10.92 9.72 14.73
N PHE A 661 -10.78 10.83 13.99
CA PHE A 661 -10.76 10.85 12.52
C PHE A 661 -9.36 11.13 11.95
N GLN A 662 -8.35 11.34 12.80
CA GLN A 662 -6.95 11.44 12.39
C GLN A 662 -6.43 10.18 11.68
N PRO A 663 -6.76 8.94 12.10
CA PRO A 663 -6.38 7.74 11.34
C PRO A 663 -6.90 7.77 9.89
N TYR A 664 -8.13 8.24 9.69
CA TYR A 664 -8.73 8.38 8.37
C TYR A 664 -8.03 9.46 7.53
N GLU A 665 -7.75 10.64 8.10
CA GLU A 665 -6.97 11.69 7.44
C GLU A 665 -5.57 11.19 7.06
N PHE A 666 -4.93 10.39 7.91
CA PHE A 666 -3.63 9.77 7.63
C PHE A 666 -3.73 8.86 6.40
N GLN A 667 -4.68 7.95 6.35
CA GLN A 667 -4.90 7.04 5.21
C GLN A 667 -5.15 7.83 3.91
N MET A 668 -6.00 8.85 3.95
CA MET A 668 -6.27 9.70 2.79
C MET A 668 -5.03 10.47 2.34
N ALA A 669 -4.23 10.98 3.27
CA ALA A 669 -3.00 11.70 2.95
C ALA A 669 -1.87 10.80 2.42
N GLN A 670 -1.90 9.49 2.70
CA GLN A 670 -1.00 8.51 2.06
C GLN A 670 -1.39 8.26 0.61
N ARG A 671 -2.69 8.18 0.30
CA ARG A 671 -3.21 7.88 -1.04
C ARG A 671 -3.25 9.09 -1.97
N TYR A 672 -3.54 10.27 -1.41
CA TYR A 672 -3.77 11.51 -2.16
C TYR A 672 -2.73 12.55 -1.76
N SER A 673 -1.62 12.58 -2.49
CA SER A 673 -0.45 13.39 -2.16
C SER A 673 -0.69 14.91 -2.25
N GLY A 674 -1.76 15.32 -2.93
CA GLY A 674 -2.19 16.71 -3.04
C GLY A 674 -3.01 17.21 -1.83
N LEU A 675 -3.52 16.31 -0.98
CA LEU A 675 -4.23 16.68 0.23
C LEU A 675 -3.29 17.27 1.27
N MET A 676 -3.70 18.38 1.87
CA MET A 676 -3.03 18.97 3.03
C MET A 676 -3.55 18.31 4.31
N VAL A 677 -2.63 17.94 5.20
CA VAL A 677 -2.96 17.47 6.54
C VAL A 677 -3.11 18.68 7.44
N ASP A 678 -4.33 18.92 7.91
CA ASP A 678 -4.71 20.21 8.51
C ASP A 678 -5.70 20.08 9.68
N SER A 679 -5.83 18.89 10.27
CA SER A 679 -6.65 18.65 11.46
C SER A 679 -6.15 19.38 12.72
N ALA A 680 -4.83 19.49 12.89
CA ALA A 680 -4.20 20.01 14.11
C ALA A 680 -3.32 21.26 13.89
N SER A 681 -3.69 22.15 12.96
CA SER A 681 -2.89 23.34 12.56
C SER A 681 -2.47 24.26 13.72
N TYR A 682 -3.19 24.23 14.85
CA TYR A 682 -2.84 25.01 16.05
C TYR A 682 -1.61 24.48 16.81
N LEU A 683 -1.22 23.22 16.57
CA LEU A 683 -0.03 22.59 17.14
C LEU A 683 1.21 22.82 16.30
N ASP A 684 1.03 22.99 14.99
CA ASP A 684 2.11 23.28 14.05
C ASP A 684 2.81 24.62 14.34
N LYS A 685 2.22 25.51 15.16
CA LYS A 685 2.72 26.87 15.42
C LYS A 685 4.18 26.94 15.92
N ALA A 686 4.62 25.94 16.69
CA ALA A 686 5.99 25.87 17.19
C ALA A 686 6.95 25.34 16.11
N ALA A 687 6.56 24.29 15.40
CA ALA A 687 7.37 23.71 14.32
C ALA A 687 7.49 24.66 13.10
N LEU A 688 6.46 25.45 12.81
CA LEU A 688 6.40 26.38 11.68
C LEU A 688 7.00 27.76 11.99
N GLU A 689 7.55 27.98 13.19
CA GLU A 689 8.17 29.25 13.54
C GLU A 689 9.32 29.60 12.58
N ASP A 690 10.10 28.61 12.14
CA ASP A 690 11.31 28.81 11.33
C ASP A 690 11.23 28.23 9.91
N GLY A 691 10.06 27.77 9.47
CA GLY A 691 9.90 27.19 8.14
C GLY A 691 8.46 27.09 7.68
N ILE A 692 8.28 26.94 6.38
CA ILE A 692 6.96 26.67 5.80
C ILE A 692 6.60 25.18 5.97
N LYS A 693 5.30 24.87 6.03
CA LYS A 693 4.82 23.48 6.10
C LYS A 693 5.14 22.70 4.83
N GLY A 694 4.95 23.32 3.67
CA GLY A 694 5.15 22.69 2.38
C GLY A 694 4.40 23.44 1.29
N VAL A 695 4.14 22.74 0.19
CA VAL A 695 3.44 23.27 -0.99
C VAL A 695 2.03 22.70 -1.08
N ASN A 696 1.10 23.53 -1.53
CA ASN A 696 -0.24 23.15 -1.95
C ASN A 696 -0.65 23.95 -3.20
N TRP A 697 -1.90 23.83 -3.64
CA TRP A 697 -2.47 24.57 -4.78
C TRP A 697 -2.10 26.05 -4.73
N LEU A 698 -2.36 26.70 -3.59
CA LEU A 698 -1.85 28.03 -3.29
C LEU A 698 -0.86 27.93 -2.14
N THR A 699 0.31 28.56 -2.31
CA THR A 699 1.34 28.68 -1.28
C THR A 699 1.66 30.16 -1.06
N LEU A 700 1.61 30.61 0.19
CA LEU A 700 1.80 32.01 0.58
C LEU A 700 3.14 32.17 1.29
N LEU A 701 3.91 33.17 0.87
CA LEU A 701 5.22 33.49 1.45
C LEU A 701 5.30 34.96 1.84
N GLY A 702 5.70 35.20 3.09
CA GLY A 702 6.07 36.51 3.59
C GLY A 702 7.51 36.90 3.26
N PRO A 703 7.88 38.17 3.50
CA PRO A 703 9.19 38.71 3.13
C PRO A 703 10.36 37.90 3.69
N ARG A 704 10.23 37.35 4.91
CA ARG A 704 11.27 36.54 5.55
C ARG A 704 11.72 35.36 4.68
N TYR A 705 10.76 34.59 4.16
CA TYR A 705 11.06 33.43 3.32
C TYR A 705 11.42 33.84 1.89
N ILE A 706 10.84 34.93 1.37
CA ILE A 706 11.20 35.47 0.06
C ILE A 706 12.68 35.89 0.03
N GLU A 707 13.18 36.56 1.07
CA GLU A 707 14.59 36.96 1.17
C GLU A 707 15.53 35.76 1.34
N GLN A 708 15.16 34.75 2.15
CA GLN A 708 15.90 33.48 2.20
C GLN A 708 15.95 32.77 0.85
N LEU A 709 14.93 33.01 0.01
CA LEU A 709 14.86 32.53 -1.36
C LEU A 709 15.61 33.40 -2.38
N GLY A 710 16.36 34.42 -1.95
CA GLY A 710 17.16 35.29 -2.81
C GLY A 710 16.44 36.56 -3.28
N GLY A 711 15.30 36.89 -2.67
CA GLY A 711 14.52 38.09 -2.92
C GLY A 711 13.45 37.92 -4.00
N MET A 712 12.48 38.84 -4.02
CA MET A 712 11.26 38.76 -4.85
C MET A 712 11.55 38.56 -6.34
N ALA A 713 12.50 39.33 -6.90
CA ALA A 713 12.82 39.27 -8.32
C ALA A 713 13.40 37.90 -8.74
N VAL A 714 14.32 37.36 -7.93
CA VAL A 714 14.92 36.05 -8.18
C VAL A 714 13.89 34.94 -8.03
N LEU A 715 13.06 35.01 -6.98
CA LEU A 715 12.03 34.00 -6.73
C LEU A 715 10.99 33.96 -7.86
N LYS A 716 10.50 35.12 -8.33
CA LYS A 716 9.60 35.20 -9.49
C LYS A 716 10.23 34.61 -10.75
N GLN A 717 11.53 34.81 -10.96
CA GLN A 717 12.25 34.21 -12.07
C GLN A 717 12.35 32.68 -11.94
N GLN A 718 12.66 32.17 -10.73
CA GLN A 718 12.73 30.73 -10.45
C GLN A 718 11.36 30.03 -10.59
N LEU A 719 10.27 30.75 -10.35
CA LEU A 719 8.89 30.27 -10.45
C LEU A 719 8.28 30.44 -11.85
N GLN A 720 9.07 30.81 -12.88
CA GLN A 720 8.64 30.74 -14.28
C GLN A 720 8.59 29.27 -14.74
N LEU A 721 7.66 28.52 -14.16
CA LEU A 721 7.49 27.09 -14.34
C LEU A 721 6.17 26.81 -15.07
N PRO A 722 6.07 25.69 -15.81
CA PRO A 722 4.81 25.27 -16.41
C PRO A 722 3.70 25.15 -15.37
N ASP A 723 2.50 25.63 -15.70
CA ASP A 723 1.31 25.61 -14.85
C ASP A 723 1.47 26.27 -13.48
N VAL A 724 2.46 27.16 -13.32
CA VAL A 724 2.63 27.96 -12.10
C VAL A 724 2.35 29.42 -12.40
N SER A 725 1.53 30.06 -11.58
CA SER A 725 1.35 31.51 -11.60
C SER A 725 1.73 32.12 -10.26
N VAL A 726 2.25 33.34 -10.30
CA VAL A 726 2.70 34.06 -9.11
C VAL A 726 2.08 35.45 -9.08
N GLN A 727 1.62 35.86 -7.91
CA GLN A 727 1.02 37.16 -7.69
C GLN A 727 1.65 37.79 -6.45
N GLU A 728 2.18 38.99 -6.61
CA GLU A 728 2.62 39.80 -5.48
C GLU A 728 1.43 40.60 -4.97
N THR A 729 1.24 40.57 -3.66
CA THR A 729 0.21 41.34 -2.95
C THR A 729 0.73 42.74 -2.61
N ASP A 730 -0.18 43.67 -2.33
CA ASP A 730 0.17 45.07 -2.06
C ASP A 730 1.09 45.24 -0.85
N ASN A 731 1.04 44.31 0.11
CA ASN A 731 1.90 44.30 1.29
C ASN A 731 3.19 43.47 1.09
N GLY A 732 3.56 43.12 -0.14
CA GLY A 732 4.84 42.49 -0.46
C GLY A 732 4.93 40.99 -0.13
N ARG A 733 3.79 40.30 0.00
CA ARG A 733 3.73 38.83 0.11
C ARG A 733 3.59 38.21 -1.28
N LEU A 734 4.07 36.99 -1.44
CA LEU A 734 3.96 36.25 -2.69
C LEU A 734 2.92 35.13 -2.56
N MET A 735 1.94 35.12 -3.45
CA MET A 735 0.99 34.04 -3.63
C MET A 735 1.36 33.23 -4.87
N ILE A 736 1.67 31.95 -4.67
CA ILE A 736 2.11 31.02 -5.71
C ILE A 736 0.98 30.04 -5.95
N GLN A 737 0.48 29.96 -7.17
CA GLN A 737 -0.52 28.99 -7.60
C GLN A 737 0.14 27.90 -8.43
N ALA A 738 0.01 26.65 -8.00
CA ALA A 738 0.51 25.46 -8.67
C ALA A 738 -0.64 24.67 -9.31
N GLY A 739 -0.80 24.78 -10.63
CA GLY A 739 -1.91 24.19 -11.38
C GLY A 739 -3.10 25.14 -11.57
N VAL A 740 -3.96 24.84 -12.54
CA VAL A 740 -5.16 25.65 -12.84
C VAL A 740 -6.20 25.60 -11.71
N LEU A 741 -6.40 24.40 -11.12
CA LEU A 741 -7.25 24.10 -9.96
C LEU A 741 -6.44 23.23 -8.98
N PRO A 742 -6.88 23.07 -7.72
CA PRO A 742 -6.19 22.17 -6.81
C PRO A 742 -6.26 20.73 -7.32
N ASP A 743 -5.21 19.97 -7.10
CA ASP A 743 -5.13 18.56 -7.48
C ASP A 743 -5.11 17.69 -6.21
N VAL A 744 -5.89 16.61 -6.22
CA VAL A 744 -5.91 15.61 -5.13
C VAL A 744 -4.61 14.81 -5.11
N GLY A 745 -3.89 14.73 -6.22
CA GLY A 745 -2.65 13.96 -6.34
C GLY A 745 -2.88 12.47 -6.08
N ALA A 746 -3.93 11.93 -6.72
CA ALA A 746 -4.32 10.54 -6.62
C ALA A 746 -3.18 9.63 -7.09
N GLN A 747 -3.01 8.50 -6.41
CA GLN A 747 -1.88 7.61 -6.64
C GLN A 747 -1.74 7.17 -8.11
N GLU A 748 -2.86 6.98 -8.83
CA GLU A 748 -2.83 6.63 -10.26
C GLU A 748 -2.39 7.77 -11.19
N ASP A 749 -2.53 9.02 -10.77
CA ASP A 749 -2.14 10.21 -11.52
C ASP A 749 -0.71 10.67 -11.15
N GLY A 750 -0.17 10.13 -10.05
CA GLY A 750 1.11 10.52 -9.48
C GLY A 750 1.06 11.86 -8.74
N HIS A 751 2.23 12.35 -8.31
CA HIS A 751 2.31 13.64 -7.65
C HIS A 751 1.95 14.79 -8.60
N PRO A 752 1.17 15.80 -8.17
CA PRO A 752 0.83 16.94 -9.01
C PRO A 752 2.09 17.65 -9.53
N PRO A 753 2.31 17.69 -10.86
CA PRO A 753 3.54 18.22 -11.45
C PRO A 753 3.91 19.63 -10.99
N ALA A 754 2.92 20.52 -10.91
CA ALA A 754 3.11 21.88 -10.47
C ALA A 754 3.50 21.96 -8.99
N TYR A 755 2.96 21.09 -8.13
CA TYR A 755 3.30 21.06 -6.70
C TYR A 755 4.75 20.60 -6.52
N VAL A 756 5.18 19.58 -7.26
CA VAL A 756 6.56 19.11 -7.29
C VAL A 756 7.51 20.21 -7.78
N ALA A 757 7.15 20.90 -8.86
CA ALA A 757 7.97 21.97 -9.44
C ALA A 757 8.14 23.15 -8.45
N VAL A 758 7.05 23.59 -7.80
CA VAL A 758 7.11 24.63 -6.77
C VAL A 758 7.88 24.13 -5.54
N ASN A 759 7.71 22.87 -5.12
CA ASN A 759 8.45 22.30 -3.98
C ASN A 759 9.96 22.35 -4.21
N ARG A 760 10.46 22.08 -5.42
CA ARG A 760 11.90 22.18 -5.72
C ARG A 760 12.47 23.58 -5.47
N VAL A 761 11.68 24.62 -5.71
CA VAL A 761 12.09 26.02 -5.45
C VAL A 761 12.02 26.33 -3.95
N LEU A 762 10.98 25.86 -3.27
CA LEU A 762 10.67 26.24 -1.89
C LEU A 762 11.26 25.31 -0.82
N LYS A 763 11.76 24.12 -1.18
CA LYS A 763 12.24 23.08 -0.25
C LYS A 763 13.22 23.62 0.81
N ARG A 764 14.10 24.56 0.43
CA ARG A 764 15.11 25.13 1.35
C ARG A 764 14.55 25.97 2.50
N VAL A 765 13.30 26.43 2.41
CA VAL A 765 12.62 27.18 3.48
C VAL A 765 11.55 26.34 4.20
N ARG A 766 11.42 25.05 3.85
CA ARG A 766 10.51 24.12 4.52
C ARG A 766 11.09 23.69 5.87
N VAL A 767 10.23 23.42 6.85
CA VAL A 767 10.67 22.90 8.16
C VAL A 767 11.48 21.62 7.97
N PRO A 768 12.72 21.54 8.50
CA PRO A 768 13.60 20.38 8.31
C PRO A 768 13.28 19.22 9.26
N HIS A 769 12.73 19.51 10.44
CA HIS A 769 12.45 18.54 11.50
C HIS A 769 11.04 18.77 12.06
N PRO A 770 9.99 18.51 11.29
CA PRO A 770 8.63 18.73 11.75
C PRO A 770 8.30 17.82 12.94
N ASP A 771 7.52 18.35 13.87
CA ASP A 771 6.83 17.54 14.86
C ASP A 771 5.72 16.72 14.21
N GLN A 772 5.22 15.73 14.96
CA GLN A 772 4.17 14.83 14.54
C GLN A 772 2.90 15.59 14.13
N LEU A 773 2.35 15.29 12.93
CA LEU A 773 1.15 15.96 12.40
C LEU A 773 -0.14 15.62 13.18
N HIS A 774 -0.17 14.48 13.86
CA HIS A 774 -1.30 14.01 14.65
C HIS A 774 -0.93 13.91 16.13
N THR A 775 -1.91 14.07 17.01
CA THR A 775 -1.70 14.04 18.47
C THR A 775 -1.93 12.65 19.04
N CYS A 776 -1.52 11.61 18.31
CA CYS A 776 -2.02 10.24 18.45
C CYS A 776 -2.28 9.84 19.91
N MET A 777 -3.44 9.18 20.14
CA MET A 777 -3.61 8.32 21.30
C MET A 777 -2.61 7.16 21.18
N ASP A 778 -2.00 6.74 22.29
CA ASP A 778 -0.81 5.86 22.32
C ASP A 778 -0.93 4.52 21.54
N ASP A 779 -2.12 4.17 21.04
CA ASP A 779 -2.46 2.91 20.37
C ASP A 779 -3.17 3.04 18.99
N ALA A 780 -3.30 4.26 18.40
CA ALA A 780 -4.05 4.48 17.15
C ALA A 780 -3.15 4.77 15.93
N GLU A 781 -3.54 4.28 14.74
CA GLU A 781 -2.88 4.62 13.47
C GLU A 781 -2.91 6.14 13.21
N GLY A 782 -1.81 6.69 12.71
CA GLY A 782 -1.75 8.12 12.38
C GLY A 782 -0.36 8.55 11.97
N PHE A 783 -0.20 9.85 11.76
CA PHE A 783 1.13 10.39 11.51
C PHE A 783 1.99 10.21 12.75
N THR A 784 3.05 9.41 12.69
CA THR A 784 4.20 9.34 13.60
C THR A 784 5.25 10.37 13.19
N LYS A 785 6.31 10.55 13.99
CA LYS A 785 7.42 11.45 13.62
C LYS A 785 8.09 11.05 12.30
N ALA A 786 8.26 9.74 12.05
CA ALA A 786 8.92 9.23 10.85
C ALA A 786 8.08 9.47 9.59
N ASN A 787 6.80 9.08 9.61
CA ASN A 787 5.93 9.24 8.44
C ASN A 787 5.48 10.71 8.23
N THR A 788 5.52 11.55 9.28
CA THR A 788 5.39 13.01 9.18
C THR A 788 6.51 13.58 8.32
N LEU A 789 7.76 13.21 8.62
CA LEU A 789 8.90 13.64 7.82
C LEU A 789 8.77 13.20 6.35
N ALA A 790 8.35 11.95 6.12
CA ALA A 790 8.09 11.44 4.78
C ALA A 790 7.00 12.25 4.06
N TRP A 791 5.91 12.61 4.74
CA TRP A 791 4.85 13.43 4.17
C TRP A 791 5.34 14.84 3.80
N TYR A 792 6.16 15.48 4.64
CA TYR A 792 6.78 16.76 4.30
C TYR A 792 7.70 16.63 3.07
N ALA A 793 8.43 15.52 2.96
CA ALA A 793 9.38 15.24 1.87
C ALA A 793 8.75 14.64 0.61
N ARG A 794 7.43 14.40 0.57
CA ARG A 794 6.75 13.65 -0.51
C ARG A 794 6.96 14.17 -1.93
N PHE A 795 7.40 15.42 -2.09
CA PHE A 795 7.66 16.04 -3.39
C PHE A 795 9.16 16.23 -3.70
N ASP A 796 10.07 15.73 -2.88
CA ASP A 796 11.51 16.03 -2.99
C ASP A 796 12.19 15.33 -4.16
N ASP A 797 11.85 14.05 -4.38
CA ASP A 797 12.43 13.19 -5.42
C ASP A 797 11.40 12.82 -6.50
N ALA A 798 10.23 13.48 -6.47
CA ALA A 798 9.17 13.26 -7.44
C ALA A 798 9.56 13.81 -8.83
N THR A 799 9.29 13.04 -9.89
CA THR A 799 9.41 13.49 -11.29
C THR A 799 8.01 13.87 -11.81
N PRO A 800 7.77 15.10 -12.31
CA PRO A 800 6.45 15.49 -12.81
C PRO A 800 6.03 14.62 -14.01
N VAL A 801 4.87 13.98 -13.92
CA VAL A 801 4.27 13.21 -15.02
C VAL A 801 3.38 14.13 -15.85
N LEU A 802 3.67 14.29 -17.14
CA LEU A 802 2.82 15.04 -18.07
C LEU A 802 1.69 14.15 -18.60
N SER A 803 0.48 14.72 -18.71
CA SER A 803 -0.68 14.06 -19.29
C SER A 803 -0.46 13.84 -20.81
N PRO A 804 -0.86 12.69 -21.39
CA PRO A 804 -0.72 12.46 -22.83
C PRO A 804 -1.60 13.44 -23.64
N PRO A 805 -1.18 13.84 -24.85
CA PRO A 805 -1.97 14.74 -25.68
C PRO A 805 -3.32 14.12 -26.05
N SER A 806 -4.39 14.92 -25.97
CA SER A 806 -5.72 14.48 -26.41
C SER A 806 -5.70 14.10 -27.88
N PRO A 807 -6.40 13.03 -28.31
CA PRO A 807 -6.53 12.70 -29.72
C PRO A 807 -7.17 13.88 -30.46
N ALA A 808 -6.57 14.29 -31.57
CA ALA A 808 -7.15 15.28 -32.46
C ALA A 808 -8.58 14.84 -32.86
N PRO A 809 -9.56 15.76 -32.90
CA PRO A 809 -10.90 15.42 -33.35
C PRO A 809 -10.84 14.92 -34.79
N ALA A 810 -11.46 13.78 -35.04
CA ALA A 810 -11.58 13.21 -36.38
C ALA A 810 -12.48 14.10 -37.25
N GLY A 811 -11.87 14.71 -38.27
CA GLY A 811 -12.53 15.07 -39.53
C GLY A 811 -12.96 16.53 -39.72
N ALA A 812 -12.17 17.28 -40.49
CA ALA A 812 -12.54 17.73 -41.85
C ALA A 812 -11.26 18.01 -42.65
#